data_AF-A0A093ZS26-F1
#
_entry.id   AF-A0A093ZS26-F1
#
_cell.length_a   1.000
_cell.length_b   1.000
_cell.length_c   1.000
_cell.angle_alpha   90.00
_cell.angle_beta   90.00
_cell.angle_gamma   90.00
#
_symmetry.space_group_name_H-M   'P 1'
#
loop_
_entity.id
_entity.type
_entity.pdbx_description
1 polymer ?
#
loop_
_entity_poly.entity_id
_entity_poly.type
_entity_poly.pdbx_seq_one_letter_code
_entity_poly.pdbx_strand_id
1 'polypeptide(L)'
;MGTGGEAEPELGLPPFANFYHSTILRVLHDEEKYLPSLWRTPRKTLNDEDRRKICQIHQDDPSATQAETAKHIGCEKSTISKVLRNKEKYIRHGDIRQENWALRTETQGLQLTGSAIEERARTFASVGNDKSFLQSSEAIATGSQNPLFAMPPTLEIHGRNPITFESAEKSEANIVHQLGFAPAAAELRQELWEKRREIETLAKHHLGLGSELSYTVLEQSTWIQGGFNICVPIVANLGMSSKKLIFRCPMPHKLAESIYPGTVDEKLSCELGAYMWIQDKCPDIRIPHLYGFGFSESRHFAQFTHAEHRPLHVRLSRLFWRSFYSLFRYPVLSQYTLHQKGGNFRTPYMLLEYIDSDTGQMLSNTWEAQREDPDCRKRLFQGISRIILSLARIPQPRIGSFQFHDDCTVTLTNRPLTCTIVALENEGTQRIAQKDDTYSSTESFVSDMMTFHDQRLLNKPNAVYADDDCRAQMTQRTLLRALSHQYINRARRNGPFMLQLTDVNPSNIFVDEHCNVTCLVDLEWICALPAEMLAVPYWLTGCHIDEIVEDQLVKFTEVRQEFMVILEKEEPECSAEHTISITEAMRDSWDSKGVWYWYCISSANAMLHLLVDHICPEFSVVLLSRFEEVLSKFWCKNAEEVVQQKVKDGTKYKKELRRRFGESADI
;
A
#
# COMPACT_ATOMS: atom_id res chain seq x y z
N MET A 1 43.91 -62.09 -53.69
CA MET A 1 42.57 -62.71 -53.86
C MET A 1 42.02 -63.00 -52.47
N GLY A 2 40.81 -62.51 -52.17
CA GLY A 2 39.94 -62.91 -51.05
C GLY A 2 40.37 -62.47 -49.64
N THR A 3 39.88 -61.35 -49.09
CA THR A 3 38.64 -61.20 -48.29
C THR A 3 38.57 -62.05 -47.01
N GLY A 4 38.61 -61.38 -45.85
CA GLY A 4 38.25 -61.95 -44.55
C GLY A 4 38.37 -60.89 -43.47
N GLY A 5 37.23 -60.39 -42.99
CA GLY A 5 37.12 -59.24 -42.09
C GLY A 5 37.77 -59.41 -40.73
N GLU A 6 38.23 -58.29 -40.19
CA GLU A 6 38.65 -58.12 -38.80
C GLU A 6 37.45 -58.35 -37.87
N ALA A 7 37.61 -59.29 -36.94
CA ALA A 7 36.74 -59.46 -35.79
C ALA A 7 37.33 -58.65 -34.62
N GLU A 8 36.61 -57.62 -34.18
CA GLU A 8 36.85 -56.96 -32.89
C GLU A 8 36.47 -57.89 -31.72
N PRO A 9 37.15 -57.78 -30.56
CA PRO A 9 36.87 -58.60 -29.38
C PRO A 9 35.63 -58.10 -28.62
N GLU A 10 34.74 -59.04 -28.27
CA GLU A 10 33.65 -58.83 -27.30
C GLU A 10 34.24 -58.45 -25.92
N LEU A 11 34.15 -57.16 -25.57
CA LEU A 11 34.24 -56.70 -24.19
C LEU A 11 32.84 -56.79 -23.56
N GLY A 12 32.64 -57.82 -22.74
CA GLY A 12 31.45 -57.99 -21.93
C GLY A 12 31.24 -56.79 -20.98
N LEU A 13 30.09 -56.14 -21.12
CA LEU A 13 29.61 -55.10 -20.21
C LEU A 13 29.17 -55.73 -18.86
N PRO A 14 29.38 -55.04 -17.72
CA PRO A 14 29.10 -55.57 -16.38
C PRO A 14 27.59 -55.65 -16.06
N PRO A 15 27.19 -56.49 -15.08
CA PRO A 15 25.80 -56.85 -14.80
C PRO A 15 24.92 -55.75 -14.16
N PHE A 16 25.29 -54.47 -14.30
CA PHE A 16 24.51 -53.33 -13.79
C PHE A 16 23.62 -52.65 -14.84
N ALA A 17 23.75 -52.99 -16.13
CA ALA A 17 22.91 -52.42 -17.19
C ALA A 17 21.52 -53.09 -17.33
N ASN A 18 21.37 -54.35 -16.90
CA ASN A 18 20.10 -55.09 -17.06
C ASN A 18 19.02 -54.74 -16.03
N PHE A 19 19.38 -54.13 -14.89
CA PHE A 19 18.39 -53.71 -13.88
C PHE A 19 17.66 -52.42 -14.29
N TYR A 20 18.34 -51.52 -15.00
CA TYR A 20 17.73 -50.29 -15.52
C TYR A 20 16.86 -50.55 -16.75
N HIS A 21 17.23 -51.48 -17.64
CA HIS A 21 16.44 -51.75 -18.85
C HIS A 21 15.10 -52.45 -18.54
N SER A 22 15.04 -53.38 -17.58
CA SER A 22 13.77 -54.03 -17.20
C SER A 22 12.84 -53.10 -16.42
N THR A 23 13.39 -52.12 -15.71
CA THR A 23 12.61 -51.15 -14.93
C THR A 23 12.03 -50.06 -15.84
N ILE A 24 12.81 -49.58 -16.81
CA ILE A 24 12.35 -48.63 -17.84
C ILE A 24 11.32 -49.28 -18.77
N LEU A 25 11.49 -50.55 -19.18
CA LEU A 25 10.49 -51.25 -19.98
C LEU A 25 9.20 -51.57 -19.22
N ARG A 26 9.25 -51.80 -17.90
CA ARG A 26 8.02 -51.92 -17.08
C ARG A 26 7.29 -50.58 -16.93
N VAL A 27 8.03 -49.48 -16.79
CA VAL A 27 7.45 -48.13 -16.74
C VAL A 27 6.84 -47.72 -18.09
N LEU A 28 7.50 -48.05 -19.20
CA LEU A 28 6.99 -47.76 -20.55
C LEU A 28 5.81 -48.67 -20.96
N HIS A 29 5.76 -49.92 -20.50
CA HIS A 29 4.64 -50.82 -20.79
C HIS A 29 3.41 -50.53 -19.89
N ASP A 30 3.59 -49.89 -18.73
CA ASP A 30 2.48 -49.37 -17.92
C ASP A 30 1.92 -48.03 -18.47
N GLU A 31 2.71 -47.22 -19.19
CA GLU A 31 2.20 -46.01 -19.86
C GLU A 31 1.20 -46.29 -20.98
N GLU A 32 1.32 -47.41 -21.71
CA GLU A 32 0.36 -47.78 -22.76
C GLU A 32 -1.02 -48.20 -22.24
N LYS A 33 -1.15 -48.54 -20.94
CA LYS A 33 -2.44 -48.95 -20.35
C LYS A 33 -3.30 -47.78 -19.86
N TYR A 34 -2.74 -46.56 -19.82
CA TYR A 34 -3.42 -45.34 -19.36
C TYR A 34 -3.72 -44.33 -20.48
N LEU A 35 -3.45 -44.66 -21.74
CA LEU A 35 -3.76 -43.83 -22.91
C LEU A 35 -5.04 -44.30 -23.62
N PRO A 36 -6.22 -43.87 -23.14
CA PRO A 36 -7.20 -43.34 -24.08
C PRO A 36 -7.96 -42.14 -23.51
N SER A 37 -7.40 -40.93 -23.64
CA SER A 37 -8.21 -39.69 -23.69
C SER A 37 -7.47 -38.42 -24.18
N LEU A 38 -6.26 -38.55 -24.73
CA LEU A 38 -5.42 -37.39 -25.10
C LEU A 38 -5.74 -36.74 -26.47
N TRP A 39 -6.84 -37.13 -27.11
CA TRP A 39 -7.41 -36.40 -28.25
C TRP A 39 -8.77 -35.82 -27.84
N ARG A 40 -8.76 -34.85 -26.93
CA ARG A 40 -9.92 -33.96 -26.75
C ARG A 40 -9.86 -32.83 -27.79
N THR A 41 -11.01 -32.56 -28.38
CA THR A 41 -11.27 -31.46 -29.31
C THR A 41 -10.72 -30.12 -28.78
N PRO A 42 -10.29 -29.19 -29.67
CA PRO A 42 -9.69 -27.92 -29.28
C PRO A 42 -10.55 -27.17 -28.25
N ARG A 43 -9.93 -26.71 -27.17
CA ARG A 43 -10.61 -26.00 -26.07
C ARG A 43 -11.12 -24.65 -26.58
N LYS A 44 -12.42 -24.38 -26.47
CA LYS A 44 -12.99 -23.05 -26.72
C LYS A 44 -12.57 -22.10 -25.59
N THR A 45 -11.77 -21.08 -25.91
CA THR A 45 -11.54 -19.94 -25.01
C THR A 45 -12.82 -19.10 -24.97
N LEU A 46 -13.41 -18.94 -23.79
CA LEU A 46 -14.61 -18.12 -23.63
C LEU A 46 -14.25 -16.65 -23.83
N ASN A 47 -15.07 -15.93 -24.61
CA ASN A 47 -15.06 -14.47 -24.63
C ASN A 47 -16.07 -13.92 -23.62
N ASP A 48 -16.09 -12.60 -23.42
CA ASP A 48 -16.97 -11.99 -22.41
C ASP A 48 -18.46 -12.13 -22.72
N GLU A 49 -18.83 -12.29 -23.99
CA GLU A 49 -20.21 -12.57 -24.39
C GLU A 49 -20.63 -13.99 -23.98
N ASP A 50 -19.75 -14.98 -24.13
CA ASP A 50 -19.97 -16.35 -23.66
C ASP A 50 -20.08 -16.38 -22.13
N ARG A 51 -19.23 -15.63 -21.41
CA ARG A 51 -19.28 -15.51 -19.94
C ARG A 51 -20.57 -14.85 -19.45
N ARG A 52 -21.06 -13.82 -20.16
CA ARG A 52 -22.36 -13.18 -19.89
C ARG A 52 -23.52 -14.14 -20.10
N LYS A 53 -23.53 -14.89 -21.21
CA LYS A 53 -24.56 -15.91 -21.49
C LYS A 53 -24.61 -16.98 -20.39
N ILE A 54 -23.45 -17.44 -19.90
CA ILE A 54 -23.38 -18.39 -18.77
C ILE A 54 -24.04 -17.80 -17.52
N CYS A 55 -23.77 -16.52 -17.21
CA CYS A 55 -24.34 -15.86 -16.04
C CYS A 55 -25.85 -15.62 -16.18
N GLN A 56 -26.31 -15.26 -17.38
CA GLN A 56 -27.73 -15.05 -17.69
C GLN A 56 -28.54 -16.36 -17.57
N ILE A 57 -28.02 -17.48 -18.08
CA ILE A 57 -28.68 -18.80 -17.99
C ILE A 57 -28.98 -19.18 -16.53
N HIS A 58 -28.02 -18.95 -15.63
CA HIS A 58 -28.20 -19.24 -14.20
C HIS A 58 -28.93 -18.14 -13.42
N GLN A 59 -29.22 -16.99 -14.05
CA GLN A 59 -30.08 -15.93 -13.51
C GLN A 59 -31.54 -16.18 -13.88
N ASP A 60 -31.79 -16.63 -15.12
CA ASP A 60 -33.13 -16.91 -15.64
C ASP A 60 -33.66 -18.27 -15.18
N ASP A 61 -32.77 -19.25 -14.99
CA ASP A 61 -33.09 -20.57 -14.41
C ASP A 61 -32.07 -20.96 -13.33
N PRO A 62 -32.35 -20.62 -12.05
CA PRO A 62 -31.50 -21.00 -10.91
C PRO A 62 -31.36 -22.52 -10.69
N SER A 63 -32.21 -23.34 -11.32
CA SER A 63 -32.18 -24.80 -11.21
C SER A 63 -31.31 -25.49 -12.27
N ALA A 64 -30.87 -24.73 -13.30
CA ALA A 64 -30.02 -25.23 -14.37
C ALA A 64 -28.72 -25.84 -13.82
N THR A 65 -28.37 -27.04 -14.28
CA THR A 65 -27.14 -27.68 -13.81
C THR A 65 -25.92 -27.17 -14.59
N GLN A 66 -24.80 -26.97 -13.89
CA GLN A 66 -23.55 -26.52 -14.51
C GLN A 66 -23.06 -27.49 -15.62
N ALA A 67 -23.47 -28.76 -15.58
CA ALA A 67 -23.13 -29.75 -16.60
C ALA A 67 -23.93 -29.55 -17.90
N GLU A 68 -25.20 -29.16 -17.80
CA GLU A 68 -26.04 -28.82 -18.94
C GLU A 68 -25.59 -27.50 -19.58
N THR A 69 -25.31 -26.48 -18.77
CA THR A 69 -24.75 -25.20 -19.24
C THR A 69 -23.40 -25.40 -19.93
N ALA A 70 -22.53 -26.26 -19.38
CA ALA A 70 -21.24 -26.61 -19.97
C ALA A 70 -21.39 -27.25 -21.36
N LYS A 71 -22.35 -28.18 -21.50
CA LYS A 71 -22.67 -28.84 -22.78
C LYS A 71 -23.27 -27.87 -23.79
N HIS A 72 -24.10 -26.92 -23.34
CA HIS A 72 -24.73 -25.91 -24.18
C HIS A 72 -23.71 -24.89 -24.74
N ILE A 73 -22.73 -24.48 -23.93
CA ILE A 73 -21.71 -23.49 -24.30
C ILE A 73 -20.49 -24.13 -25.00
N GLY A 74 -20.33 -25.45 -24.87
CA GLY A 74 -19.19 -26.18 -25.42
C GLY A 74 -17.90 -26.00 -24.61
N CYS A 75 -18.00 -25.95 -23.27
CA CYS A 75 -16.87 -25.82 -22.37
C CYS A 75 -16.94 -26.82 -21.20
N GLU A 76 -15.95 -26.83 -20.31
CA GLU A 76 -15.94 -27.73 -19.15
C GLU A 76 -16.78 -27.19 -17.98
N LYS A 77 -17.35 -28.10 -17.17
CA LYS A 77 -18.10 -27.76 -15.94
C LYS A 77 -17.28 -26.89 -14.97
N SER A 78 -15.98 -27.14 -14.89
CA SER A 78 -15.02 -26.36 -14.09
C SER A 78 -14.96 -24.90 -14.55
N THR A 79 -15.06 -24.64 -15.86
CA THR A 79 -15.08 -23.30 -16.45
C THR A 79 -16.38 -22.57 -16.13
N ILE A 80 -17.53 -23.27 -16.19
CA ILE A 80 -18.82 -22.71 -15.74
C ILE A 80 -18.77 -22.32 -14.26
N SER A 81 -18.22 -23.18 -13.40
CA SER A 81 -18.07 -22.89 -11.97
C SER A 81 -17.22 -21.65 -11.72
N LYS A 82 -16.11 -21.46 -12.45
CA LYS A 82 -15.26 -20.25 -12.35
C LYS A 82 -15.99 -18.98 -12.79
N VAL A 83 -16.74 -19.04 -13.90
CA VAL A 83 -17.50 -17.87 -14.40
C VAL A 83 -18.61 -17.47 -13.41
N LEU A 84 -19.33 -18.45 -12.85
CA LEU A 84 -20.41 -18.20 -11.89
C LEU A 84 -19.92 -17.66 -10.53
N ARG A 85 -18.69 -18.00 -10.10
CA ARG A 85 -18.07 -17.40 -8.91
C ARG A 85 -17.90 -15.87 -9.05
N ASN A 86 -17.70 -15.40 -10.28
CA ASN A 86 -17.53 -13.99 -10.62
C ASN A 86 -18.73 -13.44 -11.39
N LYS A 87 -19.94 -14.01 -11.22
CA LYS A 87 -21.12 -13.64 -12.03
C LYS A 87 -21.45 -12.14 -12.03
N GLU A 88 -21.16 -11.47 -10.92
CA GLU A 88 -21.40 -10.03 -10.76
C GLU A 88 -20.50 -9.16 -11.67
N LYS A 89 -19.29 -9.63 -11.99
CA LYS A 89 -18.36 -8.99 -12.96
C LYS A 89 -18.97 -8.96 -14.36
N TYR A 90 -19.73 -9.99 -14.73
CA TYR A 90 -20.23 -10.16 -16.09
C TYR A 90 -21.66 -9.62 -16.28
N ILE A 91 -22.51 -9.65 -15.24
CA ILE A 91 -23.89 -9.15 -15.31
C ILE A 91 -23.97 -7.61 -15.28
N ARG A 92 -23.04 -6.91 -14.60
CA ARG A 92 -23.16 -5.46 -14.36
C ARG A 92 -22.68 -4.52 -15.47
N HIS A 93 -22.03 -4.98 -16.54
CA HIS A 93 -21.41 -4.06 -17.52
C HIS A 93 -22.39 -3.31 -18.46
N GLY A 94 -23.71 -3.50 -18.33
CA GLY A 94 -24.72 -2.75 -19.08
C GLY A 94 -25.09 -1.38 -18.49
N ASP A 95 -24.97 -1.19 -17.17
CA ASP A 95 -25.60 -0.04 -16.46
C ASP A 95 -24.63 0.89 -15.69
N ILE A 96 -23.33 0.59 -15.70
CA ILE A 96 -22.31 1.31 -14.88
C ILE A 96 -22.10 2.78 -15.30
N ARG A 97 -22.66 3.23 -16.43
CA ARG A 97 -22.55 4.65 -16.86
C ARG A 97 -23.43 5.60 -16.04
N GLN A 98 -24.45 5.13 -15.33
CA GLN A 98 -25.49 6.03 -14.79
C GLN A 98 -25.51 6.15 -13.25
N GLU A 99 -25.22 5.09 -12.48
CA GLU A 99 -25.13 5.17 -11.01
C GLU A 99 -23.93 5.97 -10.49
N ASN A 100 -22.91 6.14 -11.34
CA ASN A 100 -21.66 6.80 -10.94
C ASN A 100 -21.70 8.32 -10.96
N TRP A 101 -22.78 8.99 -11.35
CA TRP A 101 -22.77 10.46 -11.34
C TRP A 101 -22.85 11.06 -9.93
N ALA A 102 -23.74 10.55 -9.08
CA ALA A 102 -23.84 11.03 -7.70
C ALA A 102 -22.56 10.72 -6.92
N LEU A 103 -22.07 9.47 -7.02
CA LEU A 103 -20.78 9.05 -6.43
C LEU A 103 -19.59 9.86 -6.96
N ARG A 104 -19.52 10.19 -8.26
CA ARG A 104 -18.41 11.01 -8.80
C ARG A 104 -18.46 12.46 -8.36
N THR A 105 -19.65 13.04 -8.18
CA THR A 105 -19.80 14.46 -7.83
C THR A 105 -19.48 14.70 -6.35
N GLU A 106 -19.79 13.73 -5.49
CA GLU A 106 -19.54 13.78 -4.03
C GLU A 106 -18.08 13.45 -3.69
N THR A 107 -17.46 12.52 -4.41
CA THR A 107 -16.00 12.26 -4.31
C THR A 107 -15.15 13.45 -4.79
N GLN A 108 -15.75 14.38 -5.55
CA GLN A 108 -15.14 15.61 -6.05
C GLN A 108 -15.42 16.86 -5.19
N GLY A 109 -16.11 16.72 -4.05
CA GLY A 109 -16.33 17.82 -3.10
C GLY A 109 -17.34 18.91 -3.53
N LEU A 110 -18.19 18.65 -4.52
CA LEU A 110 -19.24 19.57 -4.95
C LEU A 110 -20.58 19.27 -4.24
N GLN A 111 -21.24 20.29 -3.67
CA GLN A 111 -22.58 20.13 -3.08
C GLN A 111 -23.66 19.99 -4.16
N LEU A 112 -24.42 18.90 -4.11
CA LEU A 112 -25.61 18.66 -4.93
C LEU A 112 -26.82 19.41 -4.36
N THR A 113 -27.39 20.34 -5.13
CA THR A 113 -28.63 21.05 -4.76
C THR A 113 -29.87 20.27 -5.23
N GLY A 114 -30.97 20.36 -4.48
CA GLY A 114 -32.23 19.65 -4.82
C GLY A 114 -32.76 19.97 -6.22
N SER A 115 -32.52 21.17 -6.73
CA SER A 115 -32.91 21.57 -8.09
C SER A 115 -32.12 20.85 -9.19
N ALA A 116 -30.84 20.54 -8.97
CA ALA A 116 -29.99 19.82 -9.93
C ALA A 116 -30.39 18.34 -10.06
N ILE A 117 -30.91 17.75 -8.98
CA ILE A 117 -31.48 16.40 -8.97
C ILE A 117 -32.79 16.38 -9.75
N GLU A 118 -33.63 17.40 -9.55
CA GLU A 118 -34.97 17.51 -10.17
C GLU A 118 -34.91 17.82 -11.69
N GLU A 119 -33.92 18.60 -12.13
CA GLU A 119 -33.66 18.87 -13.55
C GLU A 119 -33.16 17.62 -14.29
N ARG A 120 -32.29 16.83 -13.64
CA ARG A 120 -31.85 15.54 -14.17
C ARG A 120 -33.00 14.54 -14.22
N ALA A 121 -33.82 14.45 -13.17
CA ALA A 121 -34.99 13.58 -13.15
C ALA A 121 -35.98 13.90 -14.30
N ARG A 122 -36.19 15.19 -14.61
CA ARG A 122 -36.98 15.62 -15.77
C ARG A 122 -36.37 15.21 -17.10
N THR A 123 -35.05 15.28 -17.22
CA THR A 123 -34.32 14.84 -18.42
C THR A 123 -34.40 13.33 -18.60
N PHE A 124 -34.40 12.56 -17.51
CA PHE A 124 -34.59 11.10 -17.53
C PHE A 124 -36.01 10.69 -17.95
N ALA A 125 -37.03 11.39 -17.45
CA ALA A 125 -38.43 11.15 -17.83
C ALA A 125 -38.72 11.40 -19.33
N SER A 126 -37.90 12.20 -20.02
CA SER A 126 -38.04 12.44 -21.46
C SER A 126 -37.37 11.39 -22.37
N VAL A 127 -36.53 10.49 -21.83
CA VAL A 127 -35.72 9.55 -22.63
C VAL A 127 -36.25 8.10 -22.57
N GLY A 128 -37.06 7.75 -21.57
CA GLY A 128 -37.72 6.44 -21.48
C GLY A 128 -39.23 6.54 -21.72
N ASN A 129 -39.71 6.07 -22.87
CA ASN A 129 -41.15 6.01 -23.18
C ASN A 129 -41.81 4.78 -22.54
N ASP A 130 -41.74 4.65 -21.21
CA ASP A 130 -42.45 3.62 -20.44
C ASP A 130 -43.41 4.26 -19.44
N LYS A 131 -44.70 4.23 -19.79
CA LYS A 131 -45.81 4.76 -18.97
C LYS A 131 -46.10 3.96 -17.70
N SER A 132 -45.27 2.98 -17.33
CA SER A 132 -45.42 2.15 -16.14
C SER A 132 -44.91 2.81 -14.86
N PHE A 133 -44.05 3.82 -14.95
CA PHE A 133 -43.45 4.48 -13.78
C PHE A 133 -44.35 5.53 -13.11
N LEU A 134 -45.35 6.05 -13.84
CA LEU A 134 -46.26 7.08 -13.33
C LEU A 134 -47.44 6.52 -12.53
N GLN A 135 -47.74 5.21 -12.66
CA GLN A 135 -48.80 4.56 -11.87
C GLN A 135 -48.33 4.17 -10.45
N SER A 136 -47.03 4.01 -10.21
CA SER A 136 -46.49 3.71 -8.87
C SER A 136 -46.37 4.95 -7.97
N SER A 137 -46.33 6.15 -8.55
CA SER A 137 -46.28 7.42 -7.81
C SER A 137 -47.63 7.85 -7.22
N GLU A 138 -48.77 7.46 -7.80
CA GLU A 138 -50.10 7.78 -7.25
C GLU A 138 -50.48 6.90 -6.05
N ALA A 139 -49.85 5.73 -5.88
CA ALA A 139 -50.08 4.84 -4.73
C ALA A 139 -49.37 5.30 -3.44
N ILE A 140 -48.39 6.21 -3.52
CA ILE A 140 -47.64 6.70 -2.35
C ILE A 140 -48.39 7.83 -1.61
N ALA A 141 -49.41 8.43 -2.24
CA ALA A 141 -50.19 9.50 -1.62
C ALA A 141 -51.29 9.02 -0.65
N THR A 142 -51.50 7.70 -0.51
CA THR A 142 -52.48 7.14 0.43
C THR A 142 -51.80 6.27 1.46
N GLY A 143 -51.75 6.75 2.70
CA GLY A 143 -51.04 6.14 3.81
C GLY A 143 -51.36 4.66 4.01
N SER A 144 -50.36 3.82 3.77
CA SER A 144 -50.30 2.44 4.26
C SER A 144 -48.83 2.11 4.57
N GLN A 145 -48.53 1.87 5.84
CA GLN A 145 -47.21 1.42 6.29
C GLN A 145 -46.98 -0.01 5.79
N ASN A 146 -46.07 -0.19 4.84
CA ASN A 146 -45.61 -1.49 4.37
C ASN A 146 -44.20 -1.76 4.94
N PRO A 147 -43.93 -2.86 5.68
CA PRO A 147 -42.63 -3.06 6.37
C PRO A 147 -41.46 -3.51 5.49
N LEU A 148 -41.56 -3.49 4.16
CA LEU A 148 -40.69 -4.27 3.27
C LEU A 148 -39.45 -3.55 2.70
N PHE A 149 -39.12 -2.35 3.16
CA PHE A 149 -37.87 -1.66 2.79
C PHE A 149 -37.20 -1.04 4.02
N ALA A 150 -36.82 -1.87 4.99
CA ALA A 150 -35.81 -1.44 5.96
C ALA A 150 -34.44 -1.45 5.27
N MET A 151 -33.77 -0.30 5.23
CA MET A 151 -32.37 -0.26 4.75
C MET A 151 -31.51 -1.18 5.63
N PRO A 152 -30.57 -1.93 5.05
CA PRO A 152 -29.73 -2.83 5.82
C PRO A 152 -28.92 -2.05 6.87
N PRO A 153 -28.67 -2.63 8.06
CA PRO A 153 -27.87 -1.98 9.09
C PRO A 153 -26.48 -1.65 8.53
N THR A 154 -26.04 -0.43 8.77
CA THR A 154 -24.72 0.06 8.36
C THR A 154 -23.93 0.55 9.57
N LEU A 155 -22.61 0.44 9.48
CA LEU A 155 -21.69 0.98 10.48
C LEU A 155 -20.85 2.09 9.87
N GLU A 156 -20.74 3.18 10.61
CA GLU A 156 -19.83 4.28 10.29
C GLU A 156 -18.38 3.84 10.49
N ILE A 157 -17.58 3.92 9.44
CA ILE A 157 -16.13 3.72 9.50
C ILE A 157 -15.45 5.06 9.26
N HIS A 158 -14.45 5.37 10.08
CA HIS A 158 -13.70 6.60 9.96
C HIS A 158 -13.13 6.82 8.55
N GLY A 159 -13.55 7.89 7.88
CA GLY A 159 -13.06 8.28 6.56
C GLY A 159 -13.55 7.41 5.39
N ARG A 160 -14.63 6.65 5.57
CA ARG A 160 -15.25 5.83 4.51
C ARG A 160 -16.77 5.95 4.56
N ASN A 161 -17.42 5.61 3.45
CA ASN A 161 -18.88 5.47 3.43
C ASN A 161 -19.33 4.38 4.42
N PRO A 162 -20.55 4.50 4.98
CA PRO A 162 -21.11 3.50 5.87
C PRO A 162 -21.02 2.11 5.23
N ILE A 163 -20.49 1.15 5.99
CA ILE A 163 -20.28 -0.21 5.50
C ILE A 163 -21.48 -1.08 5.87
N THR A 164 -21.92 -1.96 4.97
CA THR A 164 -22.90 -3.00 5.27
C THR A 164 -22.23 -4.23 5.86
N PHE A 165 -22.99 -5.10 6.53
CA PHE A 165 -22.45 -6.37 7.03
C PHE A 165 -21.81 -7.20 5.91
N GLU A 166 -22.47 -7.34 4.76
CA GLU A 166 -21.95 -8.13 3.62
C GLU A 166 -20.61 -7.59 3.09
N SER A 167 -20.46 -6.27 3.03
CA SER A 167 -19.20 -5.63 2.62
C SER A 167 -18.12 -5.79 3.68
N ALA A 168 -18.49 -5.65 4.96
CA ALA A 168 -17.57 -5.85 6.09
C ALA A 168 -17.10 -7.29 6.22
N GLU A 169 -17.95 -8.28 5.91
CA GLU A 169 -17.60 -9.70 5.93
C GLU A 169 -16.63 -10.06 4.81
N LYS A 170 -16.77 -9.44 3.63
CA LYS A 170 -15.88 -9.65 2.48
C LYS A 170 -14.57 -8.85 2.58
N SER A 171 -14.46 -7.96 3.56
CA SER A 171 -13.27 -7.13 3.75
C SER A 171 -12.15 -7.90 4.44
N GLU A 172 -10.93 -7.78 3.93
CA GLU A 172 -9.73 -8.27 4.63
C GLU A 172 -9.35 -7.39 5.82
N ALA A 173 -9.86 -6.15 5.88
CA ALA A 173 -9.60 -5.24 6.97
C ALA A 173 -10.30 -5.71 8.26
N ASN A 174 -9.64 -5.52 9.41
CA ASN A 174 -10.26 -5.82 10.71
C ASN A 174 -11.26 -4.71 11.07
N ILE A 175 -12.46 -4.78 10.51
CA ILE A 175 -13.53 -3.79 10.71
C ILE A 175 -13.84 -3.58 12.19
N VAL A 176 -13.89 -4.64 12.99
CA VAL A 176 -14.16 -4.54 14.44
C VAL A 176 -13.13 -3.64 15.13
N HIS A 177 -11.86 -3.76 14.76
CA HIS A 177 -10.80 -2.89 15.25
C HIS A 177 -10.94 -1.45 14.73
N GLN A 178 -11.27 -1.28 13.44
CA GLN A 178 -11.39 0.04 12.81
C GLN A 178 -12.54 0.91 13.37
N LEU A 179 -13.60 0.29 13.91
CA LEU A 179 -14.69 1.02 14.57
C LEU A 179 -14.21 1.89 15.75
N GLY A 180 -13.10 1.53 16.39
CA GLY A 180 -12.51 2.32 17.47
C GLY A 180 -11.81 3.61 17.00
N PHE A 181 -11.50 3.74 15.71
CA PHE A 181 -10.69 4.85 15.19
C PHE A 181 -11.44 6.18 15.16
N ALA A 182 -12.72 6.19 14.76
CA ALA A 182 -13.50 7.45 14.71
C ALA A 182 -13.65 8.09 16.10
N PRO A 183 -14.10 7.36 17.14
CA PRO A 183 -14.17 7.91 18.49
C PRO A 183 -12.81 8.39 19.02
N ALA A 184 -11.74 7.62 18.83
CA ALA A 184 -10.40 7.98 19.30
C ALA A 184 -9.84 9.21 18.57
N ALA A 185 -10.13 9.38 17.28
CA ALA A 185 -9.77 10.57 16.53
C ALA A 185 -10.57 11.80 17.00
N ALA A 186 -11.87 11.65 17.28
CA ALA A 186 -12.70 12.72 17.82
C ALA A 186 -12.23 13.17 19.20
N GLU A 187 -11.87 12.24 20.08
CA GLU A 187 -11.29 12.52 21.40
C GLU A 187 -9.98 13.31 21.28
N LEU A 188 -9.06 12.87 20.41
CA LEU A 188 -7.81 13.58 20.17
C LEU A 188 -8.05 14.99 19.57
N ARG A 189 -9.01 15.14 18.65
CA ARG A 189 -9.38 16.45 18.10
C ARG A 189 -9.86 17.40 19.19
N GLN A 190 -10.72 16.90 20.08
CA GLN A 190 -11.25 17.68 21.19
C GLN A 190 -10.14 18.08 22.17
N GLU A 191 -9.23 17.15 22.52
CA GLU A 191 -8.08 17.44 23.37
C GLU A 191 -7.18 18.55 22.78
N LEU A 192 -6.87 18.46 21.49
CA LEU A 192 -6.09 19.48 20.78
C LEU A 192 -6.82 20.83 20.74
N TRP A 193 -8.15 20.82 20.59
CA TRP A 193 -8.96 22.04 20.57
C TRP A 193 -8.99 22.74 21.93
N GLU A 194 -9.07 21.99 23.01
CA GLU A 194 -8.97 22.51 24.38
C GLU A 194 -7.59 23.14 24.63
N LYS A 195 -6.53 22.56 24.03
CA LYS A 195 -5.15 23.05 24.09
C LYS A 195 -4.78 24.07 23.01
N ARG A 196 -5.74 24.59 22.23
CA ARG A 196 -5.44 25.49 21.09
C ARG A 196 -4.58 26.71 21.44
N ARG A 197 -4.74 27.29 22.63
CA ARG A 197 -3.90 28.43 23.08
C ARG A 197 -2.44 28.04 23.32
N GLU A 198 -2.20 26.79 23.75
CA GLU A 198 -0.85 26.26 23.88
C GLU A 198 -0.25 26.04 22.49
N ILE A 199 -1.03 25.51 21.54
CA ILE A 199 -0.62 25.36 20.13
C ILE A 199 -0.23 26.72 19.52
N GLU A 200 -1.03 27.76 19.73
CA GLU A 200 -0.72 29.14 19.30
C GLU A 200 0.58 29.67 19.91
N THR A 201 0.81 29.37 21.21
CA THR A 201 2.01 29.76 21.93
C THR A 201 3.25 29.03 21.39
N LEU A 202 3.14 27.74 21.09
CA LEU A 202 4.21 26.95 20.48
C LEU A 202 4.53 27.45 19.07
N ALA A 203 3.51 27.75 18.26
CA ALA A 203 3.70 28.33 16.93
C ALA A 203 4.47 29.65 17.02
N LYS A 204 4.03 30.57 17.88
CA LYS A 204 4.73 31.84 18.16
C LYS A 204 6.18 31.62 18.55
N HIS A 205 6.42 30.68 19.46
CA HIS A 205 7.75 30.38 19.95
C HIS A 205 8.68 29.85 18.86
N HIS A 206 8.22 28.93 18.01
CA HIS A 206 9.06 28.35 16.96
C HIS A 206 9.33 29.29 15.79
N LEU A 207 8.44 30.23 15.49
CA LEU A 207 8.67 31.24 14.46
C LEU A 207 9.64 32.34 14.90
N GLY A 208 9.81 32.55 16.21
CA GLY A 208 10.72 33.58 16.73
C GLY A 208 10.34 35.01 16.33
N LEU A 209 9.10 35.23 15.86
CA LEU A 209 8.60 36.54 15.45
C LEU A 209 8.06 37.31 16.67
N GLY A 210 8.11 38.65 16.63
CA GLY A 210 7.94 39.55 17.78
C GLY A 210 6.66 39.40 18.61
N SER A 211 6.64 40.02 19.80
CA SER A 211 5.58 39.86 20.80
C SER A 211 4.20 40.34 20.37
N GLU A 212 4.09 41.23 19.37
CA GLU A 212 2.85 41.88 18.94
C GLU A 212 2.02 41.10 17.93
N LEU A 213 2.50 39.93 17.50
CA LEU A 213 1.83 39.11 16.48
C LEU A 213 0.78 38.19 17.11
N SER A 214 -0.35 38.05 16.41
CA SER A 214 -1.42 37.12 16.80
C SER A 214 -1.32 35.82 16.01
N TYR A 215 -1.61 34.73 16.72
CA TYR A 215 -1.64 33.37 16.19
C TYR A 215 -3.01 32.82 16.51
N THR A 216 -3.69 32.31 15.49
CA THR A 216 -5.05 31.81 15.63
C THR A 216 -5.10 30.40 15.05
N VAL A 217 -5.44 29.43 15.89
CA VAL A 217 -5.83 28.08 15.43
C VAL A 217 -7.18 28.19 14.73
N LEU A 218 -7.27 27.67 13.50
CA LEU A 218 -8.52 27.65 12.75
C LEU A 218 -9.52 26.64 13.33
N GLU A 219 -10.80 26.85 13.02
CA GLU A 219 -11.92 26.01 13.47
C GLU A 219 -11.72 24.52 13.12
N GLN A 220 -12.25 23.62 13.96
CA GLN A 220 -12.05 22.17 13.80
C GLN A 220 -12.53 21.62 12.45
N SER A 221 -13.53 22.24 11.82
CA SER A 221 -14.02 21.92 10.47
C SER A 221 -12.95 22.07 9.39
N THR A 222 -11.93 22.91 9.61
CA THR A 222 -10.82 23.12 8.67
C THR A 222 -9.65 22.16 8.88
N TRP A 223 -9.69 21.35 9.93
CA TRP A 223 -8.56 20.48 10.29
C TRP A 223 -8.48 19.28 9.37
N ILE A 224 -7.28 19.05 8.86
CA ILE A 224 -6.98 17.95 7.93
C ILE A 224 -6.61 16.72 8.76
N GLN A 225 -7.10 15.55 8.39
CA GLN A 225 -6.71 14.30 9.02
C GLN A 225 -6.27 13.30 7.98
N GLY A 226 -5.01 12.90 8.07
CA GLY A 226 -4.43 11.84 7.24
C GLY A 226 -4.60 10.46 7.90
N GLY A 227 -3.87 9.47 7.38
CA GLY A 227 -3.88 8.11 7.90
C GLY A 227 -3.34 7.98 9.32
N PHE A 228 -2.32 8.76 9.66
CA PHE A 228 -1.56 8.66 10.91
C PHE A 228 -1.45 9.96 11.71
N ASN A 229 -1.94 11.10 11.18
CA ASN A 229 -1.74 12.41 11.79
C ASN A 229 -2.98 13.30 11.66
N ILE A 230 -3.17 14.20 12.63
CA ILE A 230 -4.10 15.33 12.57
C ILE A 230 -3.28 16.61 12.33
N CYS A 231 -3.67 17.39 11.35
CA CYS A 231 -3.05 18.64 10.97
C CYS A 231 -3.98 19.80 11.34
N VAL A 232 -3.53 20.65 12.26
CA VAL A 232 -4.22 21.81 12.77
C VAL A 232 -3.70 23.06 12.05
N PRO A 233 -4.49 23.70 11.18
CA PRO A 233 -4.08 24.93 10.52
C PRO A 233 -4.00 26.10 11.49
N ILE A 234 -2.94 26.89 11.35
CA ILE A 234 -2.71 28.10 12.16
C ILE A 234 -2.50 29.27 11.22
N VAL A 235 -3.13 30.40 11.52
CA VAL A 235 -2.88 31.69 10.86
C VAL A 235 -2.05 32.56 11.80
N ALA A 236 -0.87 32.96 11.35
CA ALA A 236 -0.03 33.96 11.99
C ALA A 236 -0.25 35.32 11.29
N ASN A 237 -0.82 36.29 12.00
CA ASN A 237 -1.01 37.65 11.48
C ASN A 237 0.23 38.48 11.78
N LEU A 238 0.96 38.83 10.72
CA LEU A 238 2.24 39.55 10.76
C LEU A 238 2.09 41.06 10.50
N GLY A 239 0.95 41.63 10.91
CA GLY A 239 0.57 43.01 10.61
C GLY A 239 0.05 43.17 9.19
N MET A 240 0.95 43.40 8.21
CA MET A 240 0.58 43.64 6.81
C MET A 240 0.39 42.36 5.97
N SER A 241 0.78 41.20 6.48
CA SER A 241 0.65 39.91 5.81
C SER A 241 0.17 38.84 6.79
N SER A 242 -0.52 37.83 6.28
CA SER A 242 -0.83 36.61 7.06
C SER A 242 0.02 35.45 6.54
N LYS A 243 0.45 34.57 7.44
CA LYS A 243 1.17 33.34 7.09
C LYS A 243 0.40 32.15 7.64
N LYS A 244 0.11 31.17 6.78
CA LYS A 244 -0.51 29.91 7.19
C LYS A 244 0.56 28.89 7.56
N LEU A 245 0.25 28.07 8.55
CA LEU A 245 1.12 27.02 9.08
C LEU A 245 0.29 25.76 9.35
N ILE A 246 0.95 24.62 9.41
CA ILE A 246 0.36 23.35 9.80
C ILE A 246 1.02 22.86 11.08
N PHE A 247 0.22 22.63 12.12
CA PHE A 247 0.64 21.95 13.32
C PHE A 247 0.19 20.48 13.27
N ARG A 248 1.13 19.59 12.99
CA ARG A 248 0.90 18.16 12.73
C ARG A 248 1.13 17.36 14.00
N CYS A 249 0.12 16.60 14.43
CA CYS A 249 0.18 15.72 15.59
C CYS A 249 -0.04 14.26 15.16
N PRO A 250 0.83 13.31 15.52
CA PRO A 250 0.59 11.89 15.30
C PRO A 250 -0.65 11.39 16.07
N MET A 251 -1.31 10.36 15.55
CA MET A 251 -2.49 9.73 16.15
C MET A 251 -2.09 8.43 16.89
N PRO A 252 -2.01 8.41 18.23
CA PRO A 252 -1.56 7.23 18.98
C PRO A 252 -2.35 5.95 18.68
N HIS A 253 -3.66 6.07 18.50
CA HIS A 253 -4.58 4.95 18.19
C HIS A 253 -4.39 4.36 16.78
N LYS A 254 -3.54 4.96 15.94
CA LYS A 254 -3.15 4.46 14.61
C LYS A 254 -1.73 3.88 14.58
N LEU A 255 -0.99 4.01 15.68
CA LEU A 255 0.46 3.76 15.74
C LEU A 255 0.80 2.64 16.73
N ALA A 256 -0.13 1.75 17.04
CA ALA A 256 0.07 0.66 18.00
C ALA A 256 0.59 1.12 19.37
N GLU A 257 0.40 2.39 19.75
CA GLU A 257 1.01 2.98 20.95
C GLU A 257 0.56 2.29 22.24
N SER A 258 -0.68 1.77 22.25
CA SER A 258 -1.22 0.97 23.35
C SER A 258 -0.59 -0.41 23.49
N ILE A 259 0.02 -0.94 22.42
CA ILE A 259 0.68 -2.25 22.37
C ILE A 259 2.19 -2.07 22.60
N TYR A 260 2.78 -1.08 21.93
CA TYR A 260 4.20 -0.75 21.96
C TYR A 260 4.39 0.74 22.29
N PRO A 261 4.45 1.09 23.59
CA PRO A 261 4.68 2.48 24.01
C PRO A 261 5.97 3.05 23.41
N GLY A 262 5.91 4.29 22.92
CA GLY A 262 7.02 4.98 22.26
C GLY A 262 7.01 4.88 20.73
N THR A 263 6.03 4.21 20.11
CA THR A 263 5.92 4.10 18.65
C THR A 263 5.56 5.45 18.01
N VAL A 264 4.82 6.30 18.71
CA VAL A 264 4.57 7.70 18.30
C VAL A 264 5.89 8.47 18.16
N ASP A 265 6.76 8.39 19.16
CA ASP A 265 8.06 9.08 19.14
C ASP A 265 9.04 8.41 18.15
N GLU A 266 8.97 7.08 17.95
CA GLU A 266 9.72 6.36 16.92
C GLU A 266 9.37 6.91 15.53
N LYS A 267 8.09 6.90 15.16
CA LYS A 267 7.61 7.44 13.89
C LYS A 267 8.01 8.91 13.71
N LEU A 268 7.76 9.75 14.71
CA LEU A 268 8.09 11.16 14.66
C LEU A 268 9.60 11.36 14.46
N SER A 269 10.43 10.59 15.17
CA SER A 269 11.89 10.64 15.01
C SER A 269 12.34 10.23 13.60
N CYS A 270 11.64 9.29 12.96
CA CYS A 270 11.91 8.89 11.58
C CYS A 270 11.56 9.97 10.58
N GLU A 271 10.37 10.57 10.69
CA GLU A 271 9.94 11.68 9.85
C GLU A 271 10.92 12.87 9.97
N LEU A 272 11.30 13.22 11.20
CA LEU A 272 12.28 14.29 11.46
C LEU A 272 13.66 13.98 10.87
N GLY A 273 14.13 12.74 11.00
CA GLY A 273 15.39 12.29 10.39
C GLY A 273 15.36 12.42 8.86
N ALA A 274 14.25 12.03 8.23
CA ALA A 274 14.03 12.18 6.79
C ALA A 274 14.02 13.65 6.34
N TYR A 275 13.29 14.53 7.03
CA TYR A 275 13.28 15.98 6.76
C TYR A 275 14.70 16.55 6.77
N MET A 276 15.45 16.27 7.83
CA MET A 276 16.80 16.81 8.01
C MET A 276 17.80 16.24 7.01
N TRP A 277 17.66 14.96 6.65
CA TRP A 277 18.48 14.34 5.62
C TRP A 277 18.23 15.00 4.26
N ILE A 278 16.97 15.14 3.84
CA ILE A 278 16.61 15.75 2.55
C ILE A 278 17.06 17.23 2.50
N GLN A 279 16.86 18.00 3.58
CA GLN A 279 17.33 19.39 3.65
C GLN A 279 18.85 19.53 3.44
N ASP A 280 19.65 18.59 3.94
CA ASP A 280 21.12 18.65 3.87
C ASP A 280 21.67 17.99 2.60
N LYS A 281 21.03 16.91 2.14
CA LYS A 281 21.56 16.01 1.10
C LYS A 281 20.78 16.01 -0.20
N CYS A 282 19.55 16.50 -0.24
CA CYS A 282 18.71 16.52 -1.45
C CYS A 282 18.00 17.89 -1.58
N PRO A 283 18.74 19.02 -1.62
CA PRO A 283 18.14 20.37 -1.61
C PRO A 283 17.35 20.71 -2.88
N ASP A 284 17.50 19.91 -3.93
CA ASP A 284 16.71 19.94 -5.17
C ASP A 284 15.27 19.42 -4.97
N ILE A 285 15.03 18.63 -3.92
CA ILE A 285 13.68 18.17 -3.55
C ILE A 285 13.06 19.22 -2.63
N ARG A 286 12.09 19.98 -3.14
CA ARG A 286 11.31 20.90 -2.32
C ARG A 286 10.39 20.13 -1.38
N ILE A 287 10.55 20.33 -0.08
CA ILE A 287 9.72 19.79 1.00
C ILE A 287 9.27 20.92 1.94
N PRO A 288 8.12 20.81 2.66
CA PRO A 288 7.65 21.88 3.54
C PRO A 288 8.71 22.37 4.53
N HIS A 289 8.72 23.65 4.84
CA HIS A 289 9.63 24.15 5.86
C HIS A 289 9.24 23.66 7.24
N LEU A 290 10.14 22.95 7.93
CA LEU A 290 9.96 22.50 9.31
C LEU A 290 10.51 23.55 10.28
N TYR A 291 9.62 24.27 10.97
CA TYR A 291 9.98 25.34 11.91
C TYR A 291 10.46 24.81 13.25
N GLY A 292 9.83 23.75 13.74
CA GLY A 292 10.13 23.15 15.03
C GLY A 292 9.23 21.97 15.35
N PHE A 293 9.52 21.28 16.44
CA PHE A 293 8.83 20.05 16.85
C PHE A 293 9.05 19.78 18.35
N GLY A 294 8.23 18.87 18.89
CA GLY A 294 8.35 18.41 20.27
C GLY A 294 7.99 16.94 20.42
N PHE A 295 8.60 16.28 21.41
CA PHE A 295 8.39 14.86 21.73
C PHE A 295 7.50 14.64 22.95
N SER A 296 7.18 13.36 23.21
CA SER A 296 6.38 12.96 24.38
C SER A 296 7.19 12.99 25.70
N GLU A 297 6.55 12.53 26.77
CA GLU A 297 7.16 12.35 28.09
C GLU A 297 8.40 11.44 28.04
N SER A 298 8.42 10.44 27.16
CA SER A 298 9.53 9.48 27.04
C SER A 298 10.87 10.17 26.71
N ARG A 299 10.79 11.35 26.09
CA ARG A 299 11.94 12.21 25.76
C ARG A 299 11.90 13.54 26.52
N HIS A 300 11.35 13.51 27.73
CA HIS A 300 11.28 14.65 28.64
C HIS A 300 10.65 15.91 28.03
N PHE A 301 9.69 15.74 27.10
CA PHE A 301 9.04 16.83 26.37
C PHE A 301 10.05 17.76 25.67
N ALA A 302 11.16 17.21 25.18
CA ALA A 302 12.18 17.98 24.48
C ALA A 302 11.58 18.68 23.25
N GLN A 303 11.87 19.98 23.13
CA GLN A 303 11.43 20.82 22.02
C GLN A 303 12.62 21.38 21.27
N PHE A 304 12.48 21.41 19.95
CA PHE A 304 13.52 21.84 19.03
C PHE A 304 12.96 22.87 18.07
N THR A 305 13.73 23.93 17.82
CA THR A 305 13.41 24.94 16.83
C THR A 305 14.55 25.01 15.82
N HIS A 306 14.21 25.26 14.56
CA HIS A 306 15.19 25.50 13.51
C HIS A 306 16.07 26.71 13.87
N ALA A 307 17.37 26.61 13.64
CA ALA A 307 18.35 27.58 14.11
C ALA A 307 18.08 28.99 13.58
N GLU A 308 17.55 29.14 12.36
CA GLU A 308 17.30 30.47 11.76
C GLU A 308 16.32 31.34 12.58
N HIS A 309 15.39 30.70 13.30
CA HIS A 309 14.39 31.35 14.16
C HIS A 309 14.90 31.55 15.59
N ARG A 310 16.18 31.29 15.85
CA ARG A 310 16.83 31.48 17.15
C ARG A 310 17.61 32.80 17.21
N PRO A 311 17.89 33.31 18.42
CA PRO A 311 18.77 34.47 18.58
C PRO A 311 20.11 34.30 17.87
N LEU A 312 20.70 35.41 17.41
CA LEU A 312 21.92 35.42 16.59
C LEU A 312 23.09 34.62 17.21
N HIS A 313 23.26 34.66 18.54
CA HIS A 313 24.33 33.91 19.21
C HIS A 313 24.14 32.39 19.10
N VAL A 314 22.90 31.89 19.14
CA VAL A 314 22.59 30.46 18.95
C VAL A 314 22.86 30.05 17.51
N ARG A 315 22.49 30.91 16.54
CA ARG A 315 22.75 30.69 15.12
C ARG A 315 24.24 30.57 14.83
N LEU A 316 25.03 31.53 15.31
CA LEU A 316 26.49 31.52 15.12
C LEU A 316 27.15 30.33 15.82
N SER A 317 26.73 30.01 17.05
CA SER A 317 27.17 28.82 17.78
C SER A 317 26.85 27.54 17.00
N ARG A 318 25.64 27.43 16.44
CA ARG A 318 25.22 26.24 15.70
C ARG A 318 26.02 26.07 14.41
N LEU A 319 26.28 27.15 13.69
CA LEU A 319 27.15 27.13 12.50
C LEU A 319 28.56 26.67 12.86
N PHE A 320 29.15 27.25 13.92
CA PHE A 320 30.47 26.86 14.41
C PHE A 320 30.54 25.36 14.75
N TRP A 321 29.60 24.85 15.54
CA TRP A 321 29.60 23.44 15.95
C TRP A 321 29.34 22.49 14.76
N ARG A 322 28.47 22.85 13.81
CA ARG A 322 28.30 22.07 12.58
C ARG A 322 29.58 22.00 11.77
N SER A 323 30.28 23.12 11.59
CA SER A 323 31.57 23.16 10.90
C SER A 323 32.64 22.35 11.63
N PHE A 324 32.68 22.44 12.96
CA PHE A 324 33.59 21.65 13.80
C PHE A 324 33.32 20.14 13.65
N TYR A 325 32.08 19.69 13.81
CA TYR A 325 31.72 18.26 13.68
C TYR A 325 32.05 17.73 12.29
N SER A 326 31.75 18.50 11.24
CA SER A 326 32.11 18.15 9.86
C SER A 326 33.63 18.02 9.68
N LEU A 327 34.42 18.98 10.19
CA LEU A 327 35.88 18.97 10.09
C LEU A 327 36.52 17.74 10.75
N PHE A 328 35.95 17.28 11.87
CA PHE A 328 36.43 16.12 12.62
C PHE A 328 35.73 14.80 12.27
N ARG A 329 34.88 14.77 11.23
CA ARG A 329 34.12 13.59 10.77
C ARG A 329 33.21 12.97 11.84
N TYR A 330 32.73 13.79 12.78
CA TYR A 330 31.65 13.39 13.68
C TYR A 330 30.29 13.43 12.96
N PRO A 331 29.25 12.73 13.47
CA PRO A 331 27.90 12.84 12.91
C PRO A 331 27.43 14.30 12.85
N VAL A 332 27.14 14.80 11.66
CA VAL A 332 26.82 16.22 11.48
C VAL A 332 25.54 16.57 12.23
N LEU A 333 25.66 17.57 13.10
CA LEU A 333 24.55 18.11 13.86
C LEU A 333 23.49 18.73 12.94
N SER A 334 22.21 18.50 13.18
CA SER A 334 21.10 19.05 12.39
C SER A 334 21.00 20.58 12.45
N GLN A 335 20.09 21.21 11.70
CA GLN A 335 19.85 22.66 11.84
C GLN A 335 18.97 23.00 13.05
N TYR A 336 18.59 22.02 13.86
CA TYR A 336 17.64 22.20 14.96
C TYR A 336 18.36 22.24 16.30
N THR A 337 17.95 23.17 17.15
CA THR A 337 18.55 23.36 18.47
C THR A 337 17.55 23.08 19.56
N LEU A 338 17.96 22.28 20.55
CA LEU A 338 17.20 22.03 21.76
C LEU A 338 16.90 23.33 22.51
N HIS A 339 15.71 23.43 23.07
CA HIS A 339 15.44 24.41 24.11
C HIS A 339 14.50 23.86 25.18
N GLN A 340 14.94 23.95 26.43
CA GLN A 340 14.12 23.60 27.59
C GLN A 340 13.27 24.81 27.95
N LYS A 341 12.04 24.88 27.44
CA LYS A 341 11.04 25.79 28.00
C LYS A 341 9.84 24.95 28.40
N GLY A 342 9.45 25.05 29.68
CA GLY A 342 8.35 24.32 30.30
C GLY A 342 6.98 24.74 29.76
N GLY A 343 6.65 24.29 28.56
CA GLY A 343 5.26 24.27 28.10
C GLY A 343 4.53 23.08 28.71
N ASN A 344 3.24 23.24 29.00
CA ASN A 344 2.38 22.14 29.46
C ASN A 344 1.89 21.23 28.32
N PHE A 345 2.30 21.49 27.08
CA PHE A 345 1.85 20.72 25.93
C PHE A 345 2.58 19.37 25.88
N ARG A 346 1.81 18.29 26.09
CA ARG A 346 2.35 16.92 26.25
C ARG A 346 2.27 16.07 24.98
N THR A 347 1.60 16.55 23.94
CA THR A 347 1.37 15.79 22.71
C THR A 347 2.55 16.00 21.76
N PRO A 348 3.16 14.95 21.20
CA PRO A 348 4.19 15.08 20.17
C PRO A 348 3.66 15.83 18.94
N TYR A 349 4.49 16.69 18.34
CA TYR A 349 4.06 17.54 17.23
C TYR A 349 5.20 17.98 16.32
N MET A 350 4.82 18.44 15.12
CA MET A 350 5.65 19.18 14.18
C MET A 350 4.94 20.47 13.76
N LEU A 351 5.68 21.57 13.64
CA LEU A 351 5.22 22.82 13.05
C LEU A 351 5.83 22.98 11.66
N LEU A 352 4.98 22.91 10.65
CA LEU A 352 5.31 22.89 9.24
C LEU A 352 4.77 24.11 8.51
N GLU A 353 5.36 24.39 7.37
CA GLU A 353 4.83 25.29 6.35
C GLU A 353 3.48 24.77 5.84
N TYR A 354 2.54 25.69 5.63
CA TYR A 354 1.33 25.40 4.87
C TYR A 354 1.65 25.58 3.39
N ILE A 355 1.40 24.55 2.57
CA ILE A 355 1.55 24.63 1.12
C ILE A 355 0.29 25.25 0.53
N ASP A 356 0.43 26.46 0.01
CA ASP A 356 -0.65 27.22 -0.62
C ASP A 356 -0.83 26.87 -2.11
N SER A 357 -1.93 27.37 -2.68
CA SER A 357 -2.24 27.23 -4.10
C SER A 357 -1.19 27.84 -5.02
N ASP A 358 -0.42 28.82 -4.54
CA ASP A 358 0.62 29.49 -5.31
C ASP A 358 1.84 28.58 -5.48
N THR A 359 2.09 27.71 -4.49
CA THR A 359 3.11 26.65 -4.57
C THR A 359 2.64 25.48 -5.43
N GLY A 360 1.37 25.12 -5.37
CA GLY A 360 0.78 24.08 -6.22
C GLY A 360 -0.47 23.44 -5.61
N GLN A 361 -1.03 22.48 -6.33
CA GLN A 361 -2.16 21.67 -5.86
C GLN A 361 -1.75 20.22 -5.67
N MET A 362 -2.42 19.53 -4.76
CA MET A 362 -2.20 18.11 -4.52
C MET A 362 -2.56 17.30 -5.77
N LEU A 363 -1.64 16.42 -6.21
CA LEU A 363 -1.78 15.67 -7.45
C LEU A 363 -3.02 14.76 -7.43
N SER A 364 -3.44 14.23 -6.26
CA SER A 364 -4.68 13.46 -6.14
C SER A 364 -5.94 14.21 -6.60
N ASN A 365 -5.93 15.55 -6.59
CA ASN A 365 -7.07 16.37 -6.99
C ASN A 365 -7.14 16.55 -8.52
N THR A 366 -6.00 16.47 -9.22
CA THR A 366 -5.90 16.77 -10.65
C THR A 366 -5.60 15.55 -11.52
N TRP A 367 -4.99 14.51 -10.94
CA TRP A 367 -4.39 13.41 -11.70
C TRP A 367 -5.38 12.63 -12.54
N GLU A 368 -6.57 12.29 -12.03
CA GLU A 368 -7.54 11.51 -12.80
C GLU A 368 -8.00 12.22 -14.09
N ALA A 369 -8.05 13.56 -14.08
CA ALA A 369 -8.39 14.35 -15.27
C ALA A 369 -7.21 14.49 -16.24
N GLN A 370 -5.98 14.42 -15.74
CA GLN A 370 -4.76 14.74 -16.49
C GLN A 370 -3.91 13.51 -16.87
N ARG A 371 -4.19 12.32 -16.32
CA ARG A 371 -3.39 11.10 -16.53
C ARG A 371 -3.23 10.70 -18.00
N GLU A 372 -4.21 11.00 -18.83
CA GLU A 372 -4.17 10.67 -20.25
C GLU A 372 -3.50 11.76 -21.11
N ASP A 373 -3.13 12.91 -20.53
CA ASP A 373 -2.37 13.98 -21.19
C ASP A 373 -0.87 13.63 -21.24
N PRO A 374 -0.29 13.38 -22.42
CA PRO A 374 1.12 13.01 -22.55
C PRO A 374 2.10 14.08 -22.04
N ASP A 375 1.77 15.36 -22.20
CA ASP A 375 2.66 16.45 -21.78
C ASP A 375 2.69 16.58 -20.26
N CYS A 376 1.53 16.43 -19.62
CA CYS A 376 1.41 16.35 -18.17
C CYS A 376 2.18 15.14 -17.62
N ARG A 377 1.95 13.93 -18.19
CA ARG A 377 2.66 12.71 -17.78
C ARG A 377 4.16 12.87 -17.86
N LYS A 378 4.67 13.38 -18.99
CA LYS A 378 6.11 13.60 -19.19
C LYS A 378 6.72 14.48 -18.10
N ARG A 379 6.12 15.63 -17.80
CA ARG A 379 6.63 16.55 -16.76
C ARG A 379 6.56 15.95 -15.36
N LEU A 380 5.47 15.24 -15.06
CA LEU A 380 5.33 14.52 -13.78
C LEU A 380 6.39 13.42 -13.66
N PHE A 381 6.60 12.61 -14.70
CA PHE A 381 7.55 11.49 -14.68
C PHE A 381 8.98 12.00 -14.56
N GLN A 382 9.31 13.15 -15.17
CA GLN A 382 10.59 13.82 -14.96
C GLN A 382 10.78 14.24 -13.49
N GLY A 383 9.76 14.87 -12.88
CA GLY A 383 9.80 15.26 -11.47
C GLY A 383 9.98 14.08 -10.52
N ILE A 384 9.21 13.00 -10.71
CA ILE A 384 9.32 11.78 -9.90
C ILE A 384 10.68 11.10 -10.12
N SER A 385 11.17 11.03 -11.37
CA SER A 385 12.48 10.46 -11.68
C SER A 385 13.61 11.20 -10.95
N ARG A 386 13.59 12.53 -10.96
CA ARG A 386 14.56 13.35 -10.23
C ARG A 386 14.52 13.11 -8.73
N ILE A 387 13.33 12.97 -8.14
CA ILE A 387 13.17 12.64 -6.73
C ILE A 387 13.80 11.27 -6.41
N ILE A 388 13.48 10.24 -7.20
CA ILE A 388 14.04 8.88 -7.00
C ILE A 388 15.56 8.91 -7.09
N LEU A 389 16.11 9.54 -8.13
CA LEU A 389 17.55 9.63 -8.37
C LEU A 389 18.26 10.44 -7.27
N SER A 390 17.68 11.57 -6.84
CA SER A 390 18.27 12.42 -5.79
C SER A 390 18.29 11.73 -4.42
N LEU A 391 17.24 10.97 -4.07
CA LEU A 391 17.22 10.17 -2.85
C LEU A 391 18.20 8.99 -2.92
N ALA A 392 18.26 8.28 -4.05
CA ALA A 392 19.16 7.15 -4.24
C ALA A 392 20.64 7.55 -4.34
N ARG A 393 20.93 8.81 -4.70
CA ARG A 393 22.28 9.35 -4.98
C ARG A 393 23.34 8.97 -3.95
N ILE A 394 22.99 8.98 -2.66
CA ILE A 394 23.92 8.68 -1.55
C ILE A 394 23.64 7.28 -1.01
N PRO A 395 24.56 6.32 -1.20
CA PRO A 395 24.37 4.95 -0.76
C PRO A 395 24.34 4.85 0.77
N GLN A 396 23.51 3.94 1.27
CA GLN A 396 23.36 3.65 2.69
C GLN A 396 24.02 2.31 3.05
N PRO A 397 24.69 2.21 4.22
CA PRO A 397 25.43 1.00 4.60
C PRO A 397 24.53 -0.13 5.13
N ARG A 398 23.28 0.19 5.50
CA ARG A 398 22.34 -0.73 6.13
C ARG A 398 20.93 -0.50 5.61
N ILE A 399 20.07 -1.51 5.71
CA ILE A 399 18.62 -1.39 5.53
C ILE A 399 18.03 -0.88 6.85
N GLY A 400 17.29 0.21 6.81
CA GLY A 400 16.77 0.89 7.99
C GLY A 400 16.11 2.22 7.66
N SER A 401 15.68 2.95 8.68
CA SER A 401 15.16 4.31 8.57
C SER A 401 16.04 5.30 9.33
N PHE A 402 16.02 6.55 8.90
CA PHE A 402 16.68 7.62 9.65
C PHE A 402 15.98 7.84 10.99
N GLN A 403 16.71 8.38 11.96
CA GLN A 403 16.20 8.76 13.26
C GLN A 403 16.88 10.05 13.72
N PHE A 404 16.09 10.95 14.28
CA PHE A 404 16.59 12.11 15.02
C PHE A 404 16.85 11.80 16.51
N HIS A 405 18.01 12.21 17.01
CA HIS A 405 18.46 12.01 18.39
C HIS A 405 18.43 13.29 19.22
N ASP A 406 18.42 13.17 20.56
CA ASP A 406 18.30 14.33 21.47
C ASP A 406 19.57 15.20 21.45
N ASP A 407 20.70 14.63 21.05
CA ASP A 407 21.95 15.36 20.79
C ASP A 407 21.94 16.14 19.46
N CYS A 408 20.78 16.19 18.81
CA CYS A 408 20.53 16.78 17.51
C CYS A 408 21.29 16.13 16.34
N THR A 409 21.74 14.88 16.46
CA THR A 409 22.28 14.11 15.33
C THR A 409 21.16 13.39 14.58
N VAL A 410 21.46 13.03 13.32
CA VAL A 410 20.59 12.21 12.47
C VAL A 410 21.39 11.00 12.02
N THR A 411 20.89 9.80 12.29
CA THR A 411 21.55 8.55 11.89
C THR A 411 20.57 7.55 11.32
N LEU A 412 21.06 6.65 10.48
CA LEU A 412 20.30 5.52 9.94
C LEU A 412 20.38 4.33 10.91
N THR A 413 19.70 4.46 12.05
CA THR A 413 19.75 3.47 13.14
C THR A 413 18.40 2.86 13.47
N ASN A 414 17.30 3.38 12.92
CA ASN A 414 15.98 2.79 13.17
C ASN A 414 15.78 1.59 12.25
N ARG A 415 14.97 0.62 12.69
CA ARG A 415 14.43 -0.44 11.82
C ARG A 415 13.75 0.14 10.58
N PRO A 416 13.67 -0.63 9.48
CA PRO A 416 12.90 -0.22 8.31
C PRO A 416 11.45 0.00 8.73
N LEU A 417 11.04 1.27 8.79
CA LEU A 417 9.73 1.66 9.29
C LEU A 417 8.87 2.11 8.10
N THR A 418 7.99 1.21 7.65
CA THR A 418 7.06 1.48 6.54
C THR A 418 5.63 1.62 7.06
N CYS A 419 4.77 2.28 6.27
CA CYS A 419 3.34 2.43 6.60
C CYS A 419 2.67 1.07 6.83
N THR A 420 3.01 0.07 6.00
CA THR A 420 2.47 -1.29 6.09
C THR A 420 2.83 -1.94 7.43
N ILE A 421 4.09 -1.84 7.86
CA ILE A 421 4.54 -2.47 9.12
C ILE A 421 3.78 -1.85 10.30
N VAL A 422 3.72 -0.52 10.37
CA VAL A 422 3.04 0.19 11.47
C VAL A 422 1.53 -0.09 11.47
N ALA A 423 0.89 -0.09 10.31
CA ALA A 423 -0.53 -0.42 10.19
C ALA A 423 -0.83 -1.85 10.66
N LEU A 424 0.01 -2.82 10.29
CA LEU A 424 -0.16 -4.23 10.66
C LEU A 424 0.16 -4.49 12.13
N GLU A 425 1.16 -3.83 12.71
CA GLU A 425 1.41 -3.84 14.16
C GLU A 425 0.19 -3.28 14.93
N ASN A 426 -0.41 -2.20 14.43
CA ASN A 426 -1.62 -1.62 15.00
C ASN A 426 -2.84 -2.54 14.89
N GLU A 427 -2.89 -3.43 13.88
CA GLU A 427 -3.91 -4.50 13.79
C GLU A 427 -3.62 -5.71 14.70
N GLY A 428 -2.52 -5.69 15.46
CA GLY A 428 -2.14 -6.74 16.42
C GLY A 428 -1.10 -7.72 15.91
N THR A 429 -0.47 -7.46 14.75
CA THR A 429 0.67 -8.28 14.29
C THR A 429 1.85 -8.11 15.25
N GLN A 430 2.47 -9.22 15.63
CA GLN A 430 3.63 -9.17 16.52
C GLN A 430 4.84 -8.51 15.82
N ARG A 431 5.47 -7.56 16.52
CA ARG A 431 6.70 -6.89 16.08
C ARG A 431 7.86 -7.89 16.03
N ILE A 432 8.59 -7.91 14.91
CA ILE A 432 9.77 -8.77 14.71
C ILE A 432 11.07 -8.02 15.01
N ALA A 433 11.22 -6.80 14.49
CA ALA A 433 12.40 -5.97 14.68
C ALA A 433 12.15 -4.89 15.73
N GLN A 434 13.08 -4.72 16.67
CA GLN A 434 13.07 -3.62 17.63
C GLN A 434 13.50 -2.31 16.97
N LYS A 435 13.28 -1.21 17.68
CA LYS A 435 13.55 0.15 17.19
C LYS A 435 14.95 0.29 16.55
N ASP A 436 15.99 -0.21 17.20
CA ASP A 436 17.38 -0.03 16.76
C ASP A 436 17.92 -1.16 15.85
N ASP A 437 17.04 -2.08 15.42
CA ASP A 437 17.41 -3.24 14.60
C ASP A 437 17.49 -2.88 13.11
N THR A 438 18.71 -2.81 12.57
CA THR A 438 18.97 -2.55 11.15
C THR A 438 19.66 -3.73 10.49
N TYR A 439 19.47 -3.91 9.18
CA TYR A 439 20.02 -5.08 8.47
C TYR A 439 21.25 -4.72 7.65
N SER A 440 22.24 -5.60 7.68
CA SER A 440 23.44 -5.50 6.83
C SER A 440 23.36 -6.36 5.56
N SER A 441 22.34 -7.22 5.47
CA SER A 441 22.09 -8.07 4.30
C SER A 441 20.60 -8.11 3.93
N THR A 442 20.33 -8.18 2.64
CA THR A 442 18.99 -8.33 2.06
C THR A 442 18.33 -9.63 2.51
N GLU A 443 19.08 -10.73 2.62
CA GLU A 443 18.51 -12.02 3.05
C GLU A 443 17.95 -11.96 4.47
N SER A 444 18.64 -11.30 5.41
CA SER A 444 18.16 -11.15 6.78
C SER A 444 16.89 -10.31 6.86
N PHE A 445 16.86 -9.19 6.12
CA PHE A 445 15.68 -8.35 5.98
C PHE A 445 14.49 -9.13 5.41
N VAL A 446 14.66 -9.84 4.29
CA VAL A 446 13.60 -10.64 3.67
C VAL A 446 13.10 -11.75 4.60
N SER A 447 14.01 -12.43 5.31
CA SER A 447 13.65 -13.47 6.28
C SER A 447 12.76 -12.93 7.40
N ASP A 448 13.08 -11.76 7.95
CA ASP A 448 12.31 -11.15 9.02
C ASP A 448 10.98 -10.60 8.52
N MET A 449 10.93 -10.04 7.31
CA MET A 449 9.66 -9.64 6.67
C MET A 449 8.74 -10.84 6.41
N MET A 450 9.27 -12.00 5.99
CA MET A 450 8.48 -13.23 5.86
C MET A 450 7.95 -13.68 7.22
N THR A 451 8.80 -13.64 8.24
CA THR A 451 8.40 -14.00 9.61
C THR A 451 7.33 -13.04 10.15
N PHE A 452 7.40 -11.75 9.82
CA PHE A 452 6.37 -10.77 10.14
C PHE A 452 5.04 -11.11 9.47
N HIS A 453 5.05 -11.50 8.20
CA HIS A 453 3.85 -11.96 7.50
C HIS A 453 3.31 -13.31 8.01
N ASP A 454 4.17 -14.17 8.56
CA ASP A 454 3.78 -15.39 9.26
C ASP A 454 3.02 -15.03 10.55
N GLN A 455 3.56 -14.13 11.38
CA GLN A 455 2.89 -13.64 12.59
C GLN A 455 1.55 -12.99 12.27
N ARG A 456 1.48 -12.21 11.20
CA ARG A 456 0.23 -11.61 10.76
C ARG A 456 -0.88 -12.63 10.54
N LEU A 457 -0.60 -13.75 9.86
CA LEU A 457 -1.59 -14.83 9.65
C LEU A 457 -2.03 -15.44 10.98
N LEU A 458 -1.10 -15.62 11.90
CA LEU A 458 -1.36 -16.20 13.22
C LEU A 458 -2.21 -15.27 14.09
N ASN A 459 -1.82 -14.00 14.22
CA ASN A 459 -2.43 -13.04 15.14
C ASN A 459 -3.76 -12.46 14.63
N LYS A 460 -3.95 -12.31 13.30
CA LYS A 460 -5.12 -11.62 12.77
C LYS A 460 -6.38 -12.50 12.85
N PRO A 461 -7.45 -12.07 13.55
CA PRO A 461 -8.62 -12.92 13.81
C PRO A 461 -9.46 -13.19 12.55
N ASN A 462 -9.51 -12.24 11.64
CA ASN A 462 -10.22 -12.32 10.36
C ASN A 462 -9.28 -12.65 9.18
N ALA A 463 -8.15 -13.32 9.45
CA ALA A 463 -7.15 -13.60 8.43
C ALA A 463 -7.63 -14.59 7.36
N VAL A 464 -8.55 -15.50 7.71
CA VAL A 464 -9.00 -16.58 6.83
C VAL A 464 -10.51 -16.72 6.83
N TYR A 465 -11.07 -17.07 5.67
CA TYR A 465 -12.49 -17.31 5.47
C TYR A 465 -12.86 -18.79 5.63
N ALA A 466 -11.98 -19.67 5.14
CA ALA A 466 -12.17 -21.11 5.05
C ALA A 466 -10.83 -21.84 5.16
N ASP A 467 -10.90 -23.17 5.23
CA ASP A 467 -9.72 -24.00 5.39
C ASP A 467 -8.84 -24.05 4.13
N ASP A 468 -9.44 -23.95 2.93
CA ASP A 468 -8.73 -23.86 1.65
C ASP A 468 -7.97 -22.53 1.52
N ASP A 469 -8.61 -21.41 1.85
CA ASP A 469 -7.99 -20.08 1.91
C ASP A 469 -6.80 -20.06 2.89
N CYS A 470 -6.96 -20.65 4.08
CA CYS A 470 -5.86 -20.77 5.03
C CYS A 470 -4.66 -21.54 4.44
N ARG A 471 -4.91 -22.63 3.72
CA ARG A 471 -3.84 -23.43 3.07
C ARG A 471 -3.21 -22.70 1.90
N ALA A 472 -3.98 -21.95 1.10
CA ALA A 472 -3.45 -21.08 0.05
C ALA A 472 -2.52 -20.02 0.66
N GLN A 473 -2.93 -19.40 1.77
CA GLN A 473 -2.15 -18.42 2.49
C GLN A 473 -0.87 -18.96 3.16
N MET A 474 -0.86 -20.22 3.60
CA MET A 474 0.36 -20.89 4.06
C MET A 474 1.28 -21.24 2.88
N THR A 475 0.69 -21.74 1.80
CA THR A 475 1.41 -22.13 0.58
C THR A 475 2.16 -20.96 -0.03
N GLN A 476 1.53 -19.79 -0.16
CA GLN A 476 2.20 -18.60 -0.69
C GLN A 476 3.44 -18.21 0.13
N ARG A 477 3.38 -18.29 1.46
CA ARG A 477 4.49 -17.93 2.36
C ARG A 477 5.63 -18.93 2.22
N THR A 478 5.31 -20.22 2.11
CA THR A 478 6.29 -21.27 1.81
C THR A 478 6.99 -21.03 0.47
N LEU A 479 6.21 -20.75 -0.58
CA LEU A 479 6.74 -20.51 -1.92
C LEU A 479 7.60 -19.25 -1.98
N LEU A 480 7.12 -18.13 -1.46
CA LEU A 480 7.88 -16.88 -1.45
C LEU A 480 9.20 -17.00 -0.67
N ARG A 481 9.20 -17.77 0.43
CA ARG A 481 10.42 -18.07 1.18
C ARG A 481 11.39 -18.90 0.33
N ALA A 482 10.90 -19.92 -0.39
CA ALA A 482 11.71 -20.74 -1.28
C ALA A 482 12.26 -19.98 -2.50
N LEU A 483 11.49 -19.04 -3.05
CA LEU A 483 11.84 -18.26 -4.24
C LEU A 483 12.76 -17.06 -3.95
N SER A 484 12.93 -16.67 -2.69
CA SER A 484 13.71 -15.49 -2.27
C SER A 484 15.08 -15.36 -2.94
N HIS A 485 15.83 -16.45 -3.05
CA HIS A 485 17.16 -16.48 -3.63
C HIS A 485 17.22 -16.10 -5.11
N GLN A 486 16.11 -16.16 -5.85
CA GLN A 486 16.05 -15.78 -7.26
C GLN A 486 15.92 -14.26 -7.45
N TYR A 487 15.28 -13.59 -6.49
CA TYR A 487 14.97 -12.16 -6.57
C TYR A 487 15.92 -11.27 -5.76
N ILE A 488 16.79 -11.87 -4.96
CA ILE A 488 17.87 -11.19 -4.26
C ILE A 488 19.12 -11.21 -5.13
N ASN A 489 19.63 -10.05 -5.54
CA ASN A 489 20.86 -10.01 -6.32
C ASN A 489 22.06 -10.34 -5.43
N ARG A 490 22.66 -11.51 -5.65
CA ARG A 490 23.82 -11.98 -4.88
C ARG A 490 25.01 -11.00 -4.88
N ALA A 491 25.19 -10.22 -5.94
CA ALA A 491 26.26 -9.22 -6.02
C ALA A 491 26.00 -7.99 -5.14
N ARG A 492 24.75 -7.68 -4.82
CA ARG A 492 24.32 -6.47 -4.07
C ARG A 492 23.65 -6.80 -2.72
N ARG A 493 23.63 -8.06 -2.33
CA ARG A 493 22.96 -8.53 -1.10
C ARG A 493 23.41 -7.86 0.19
N ASN A 494 24.63 -7.32 0.24
CA ASN A 494 25.16 -6.60 1.41
C ASN A 494 25.20 -5.09 1.19
N GLY A 495 24.40 -4.59 0.24
CA GLY A 495 24.37 -3.22 -0.19
C GLY A 495 25.39 -2.87 -1.30
N PRO A 496 25.60 -1.57 -1.55
CA PRO A 496 24.96 -0.45 -0.84
C PRO A 496 23.44 -0.41 -1.06
N PHE A 497 22.72 0.11 -0.07
CA PHE A 497 21.26 0.26 -0.11
C PHE A 497 20.87 1.67 -0.54
N MET A 498 19.68 1.82 -1.14
CA MET A 498 19.20 3.10 -1.67
C MET A 498 18.11 3.66 -0.78
N LEU A 499 18.09 4.98 -0.59
CA LEU A 499 17.00 5.64 0.12
C LEU A 499 15.77 5.70 -0.79
N GLN A 500 14.63 5.20 -0.31
CA GLN A 500 13.41 5.04 -1.08
C GLN A 500 12.21 5.54 -0.28
N LEU A 501 11.27 6.16 -0.99
CA LEU A 501 9.94 6.48 -0.46
C LEU A 501 9.10 5.20 -0.52
N THR A 502 8.61 4.72 0.62
CA THR A 502 7.83 3.46 0.66
C THR A 502 6.33 3.66 0.58
N ASP A 503 5.86 4.92 0.65
CA ASP A 503 4.45 5.31 0.55
C ASP A 503 4.28 6.48 -0.42
N VAL A 504 4.75 6.33 -1.66
CA VAL A 504 4.52 7.34 -2.71
C VAL A 504 3.10 7.16 -3.23
N ASN A 505 2.28 8.20 -3.06
CA ASN A 505 0.94 8.27 -3.62
C ASN A 505 0.64 9.70 -4.11
N PRO A 506 -0.40 9.91 -4.94
CA PRO A 506 -0.75 11.23 -5.47
C PRO A 506 -1.04 12.29 -4.40
N SER A 507 -1.42 11.92 -3.18
CA SER A 507 -1.69 12.88 -2.11
C SER A 507 -0.42 13.43 -1.46
N ASN A 508 0.73 12.78 -1.68
CA ASN A 508 2.03 13.20 -1.16
C ASN A 508 2.78 14.15 -2.10
N ILE A 509 2.27 14.38 -3.32
CA ILE A 509 2.94 15.17 -4.36
C ILE A 509 2.09 16.40 -4.69
N PHE A 510 2.70 17.58 -4.66
CA PHE A 510 2.11 18.82 -5.17
C PHE A 510 2.67 19.12 -6.55
N VAL A 511 1.79 19.62 -7.43
CA VAL A 511 2.12 20.01 -8.79
C VAL A 511 1.59 21.41 -9.14
N ASP A 512 2.26 22.09 -10.06
CA ASP A 512 1.75 23.31 -10.68
C ASP A 512 0.68 23.02 -11.76
N GLU A 513 0.17 24.08 -12.39
CA GLU A 513 -0.82 23.99 -13.48
C GLU A 513 -0.31 23.20 -14.71
N HIS A 514 0.99 22.98 -14.82
CA HIS A 514 1.64 22.25 -15.89
C HIS A 514 2.03 20.83 -15.48
N CYS A 515 1.67 20.34 -14.29
CA CYS A 515 2.08 19.04 -13.76
C CYS A 515 3.58 18.91 -13.43
N ASN A 516 4.31 20.02 -13.25
CA ASN A 516 5.65 19.94 -12.67
C ASN A 516 5.52 19.69 -11.18
N VAL A 517 6.35 18.80 -10.63
CA VAL A 517 6.39 18.58 -9.18
C VAL A 517 6.96 19.81 -8.49
N THR A 518 6.21 20.39 -7.56
CA THR A 518 6.59 21.62 -6.84
C THR A 518 6.90 21.39 -5.37
N CYS A 519 6.31 20.37 -4.74
CA CYS A 519 6.59 20.03 -3.35
C CYS A 519 6.27 18.56 -3.06
N LEU A 520 7.13 17.91 -2.28
CA LEU A 520 6.90 16.58 -1.73
C LEU A 520 6.56 16.72 -0.24
N VAL A 521 5.42 16.16 0.17
CA VAL A 521 4.99 16.12 1.57
C VAL A 521 5.01 14.70 2.10
N ASP A 522 4.74 14.57 3.40
CA ASP A 522 4.59 13.29 4.08
C ASP A 522 5.82 12.36 4.01
N LEU A 523 6.90 12.79 4.66
CA LEU A 523 8.22 12.12 4.63
C LEU A 523 8.38 11.06 5.73
N GLU A 524 7.27 10.59 6.30
CA GLU A 524 7.27 9.70 7.47
C GLU A 524 7.74 8.27 7.13
N TRP A 525 7.61 7.85 5.86
CA TRP A 525 7.94 6.50 5.40
C TRP A 525 9.06 6.51 4.36
N ILE A 526 10.28 6.81 4.83
CA ILE A 526 11.51 6.72 4.03
C ILE A 526 12.44 5.67 4.65
N CYS A 527 12.90 4.75 3.80
CA CYS A 527 13.77 3.65 4.20
C CYS A 527 14.95 3.51 3.24
N ALA A 528 16.12 3.18 3.78
CA ALA A 528 17.19 2.56 3.01
C ALA A 528 16.81 1.11 2.72
N LEU A 529 16.71 0.73 1.45
CA LEU A 529 16.24 -0.57 0.97
C LEU A 529 17.10 -1.09 -0.20
N PRO A 530 17.06 -2.40 -0.51
CA PRO A 530 17.68 -2.96 -1.71
C PRO A 530 17.25 -2.23 -2.99
N ALA A 531 18.18 -2.00 -3.92
CA ALA A 531 17.89 -1.28 -5.17
C ALA A 531 16.83 -1.99 -6.02
N GLU A 532 16.71 -3.32 -5.89
CA GLU A 532 15.72 -4.15 -6.57
C GLU A 532 14.28 -3.86 -6.15
N MET A 533 14.08 -3.19 -5.02
CA MET A 533 12.76 -2.73 -4.54
C MET A 533 12.29 -1.43 -5.19
N LEU A 534 13.17 -0.71 -5.90
CA LEU A 534 12.75 0.45 -6.70
C LEU A 534 11.83 -0.01 -7.82
N ALA A 535 10.69 0.66 -7.94
CA ALA A 535 9.67 0.32 -8.92
C ALA A 535 8.99 1.58 -9.44
N VAL A 536 8.46 1.48 -10.66
CA VAL A 536 7.59 2.53 -11.20
C VAL A 536 6.31 2.56 -10.36
N PRO A 537 5.85 3.73 -9.88
CA PRO A 537 4.66 3.81 -9.06
C PRO A 537 3.44 3.26 -9.81
N TYR A 538 2.80 2.23 -9.25
CA TYR A 538 1.70 1.55 -9.93
C TYR A 538 0.46 2.43 -10.13
N TRP A 539 0.25 3.40 -9.24
CA TRP A 539 -0.88 4.33 -9.30
C TRP A 539 -0.82 5.29 -10.50
N LEU A 540 0.27 5.31 -11.29
CA LEU A 540 0.33 6.10 -12.52
C LEU A 540 -0.75 5.70 -13.54
N THR A 541 -1.29 4.47 -13.48
CA THR A 541 -2.46 4.06 -14.27
C THR A 541 -3.79 4.20 -13.53
N GLY A 542 -3.78 4.60 -12.25
CA GLY A 542 -4.92 4.61 -11.33
C GLY A 542 -5.41 3.24 -10.88
N CYS A 543 -4.65 2.18 -11.17
CA CYS A 543 -4.95 0.84 -10.70
C CYS A 543 -4.42 0.64 -9.28
N HIS A 544 -5.10 -0.20 -8.50
CA HIS A 544 -4.47 -0.86 -7.36
C HIS A 544 -3.50 -1.94 -7.85
N ILE A 545 -2.54 -2.32 -7.00
CA ILE A 545 -1.46 -3.25 -7.38
C ILE A 545 -1.99 -4.65 -7.75
N ASP A 546 -3.07 -5.08 -7.11
CA ASP A 546 -3.78 -6.34 -7.35
C ASP A 546 -4.70 -6.31 -8.59
N GLU A 547 -4.90 -5.13 -9.19
CA GLU A 547 -5.70 -4.96 -10.40
C GLU A 547 -4.86 -4.99 -11.69
N ILE A 548 -3.53 -5.04 -11.59
CA ILE A 548 -2.61 -4.96 -12.74
C ILE A 548 -2.50 -6.32 -13.45
N VAL A 549 -3.63 -6.81 -13.95
CA VAL A 549 -3.75 -8.07 -14.69
C VAL A 549 -4.32 -7.80 -16.09
N GLU A 550 -4.10 -8.75 -17.01
CA GLU A 550 -4.70 -8.73 -18.36
C GLU A 550 -4.52 -7.36 -19.06
N ASP A 551 -5.62 -6.69 -19.44
CA ASP A 551 -5.59 -5.40 -20.14
C ASP A 551 -4.95 -4.27 -19.32
N GLN A 552 -5.09 -4.28 -17.99
CA GLN A 552 -4.47 -3.28 -17.13
C GLN A 552 -2.95 -3.47 -17.04
N LEU A 553 -2.47 -4.71 -17.14
CA LEU A 553 -1.04 -5.00 -17.24
C LEU A 553 -0.46 -4.46 -18.55
N VAL A 554 -1.21 -4.54 -19.66
CA VAL A 554 -0.79 -3.95 -20.94
C VAL A 554 -0.67 -2.43 -20.79
N LYS A 555 -1.72 -1.77 -20.28
CA LYS A 555 -1.71 -0.31 -20.05
C LYS A 555 -0.58 0.11 -19.12
N PHE A 556 -0.38 -0.61 -18.02
CA PHE A 556 0.70 -0.34 -17.07
C PHE A 556 2.07 -0.52 -17.71
N THR A 557 2.26 -1.55 -18.54
CA THR A 557 3.54 -1.78 -19.24
C THR A 557 3.89 -0.63 -20.18
N GLU A 558 2.91 -0.07 -20.89
CA GLU A 558 3.10 1.09 -21.77
C GLU A 558 3.51 2.34 -20.98
N VAL A 559 2.76 2.68 -19.92
CA VAL A 559 3.06 3.83 -19.06
C VAL A 559 4.39 3.66 -18.33
N ARG A 560 4.70 2.45 -17.88
CA ARG A 560 5.98 2.09 -17.26
C ARG A 560 7.13 2.30 -18.24
N GLN A 561 6.98 1.90 -19.50
CA GLN A 561 8.02 2.10 -20.50
C GLN A 561 8.27 3.58 -20.79
N GLU A 562 7.20 4.39 -20.87
CA GLU A 562 7.30 5.86 -20.97
C GLU A 562 8.10 6.44 -19.79
N PHE A 563 7.78 6.01 -18.55
CA PHE A 563 8.51 6.41 -17.36
C PHE A 563 9.99 6.01 -17.41
N MET A 564 10.29 4.77 -17.78
CA MET A 564 11.66 4.27 -17.83
C MET A 564 12.54 5.01 -18.84
N VAL A 565 11.99 5.41 -19.99
CA VAL A 565 12.71 6.23 -20.98
C VAL A 565 13.08 7.61 -20.40
N ILE A 566 12.18 8.20 -19.60
CA ILE A 566 12.44 9.48 -18.93
C ILE A 566 13.48 9.30 -17.83
N LEU A 567 13.34 8.29 -16.98
CA LEU A 567 14.30 7.99 -15.91
C LEU A 567 15.71 7.79 -16.47
N GLU A 568 15.86 7.02 -17.54
CA GLU A 568 17.14 6.76 -18.21
C GLU A 568 17.79 8.04 -18.75
N LYS A 569 16.97 9.03 -19.13
CA LYS A 569 17.46 10.34 -19.60
C LYS A 569 17.88 11.24 -18.43
N GLU A 570 17.19 11.20 -17.31
CA GLU A 570 17.48 12.03 -16.13
C GLU A 570 18.65 11.45 -15.30
N GLU A 571 18.90 10.13 -15.36
CA GLU A 571 19.93 9.46 -14.56
C GLU A 571 21.35 10.02 -14.73
N PRO A 572 21.86 10.31 -15.96
CA PRO A 572 23.19 10.89 -16.15
C PRO A 572 23.37 12.30 -15.58
N GLU A 573 22.27 13.05 -15.39
CA GLU A 573 22.32 14.38 -14.79
C GLU A 573 22.53 14.31 -13.27
N CYS A 574 22.25 13.16 -12.65
CA CYS A 574 22.47 12.91 -11.23
C CYS A 574 23.87 12.32 -10.98
N SER A 575 24.73 13.06 -10.28
CA SER A 575 26.04 12.56 -9.85
C SER A 575 25.91 11.62 -8.64
N ALA A 576 25.65 10.32 -8.90
CA ALA A 576 25.58 9.29 -7.87
C ALA A 576 26.95 8.99 -7.23
N GLU A 577 26.97 8.72 -5.92
CA GLU A 577 28.17 8.32 -5.17
C GLU A 577 28.39 6.79 -5.18
N HIS A 578 27.75 6.09 -6.10
CA HIS A 578 27.78 4.63 -6.26
C HIS A 578 27.75 4.23 -7.73
N THR A 579 28.09 2.97 -8.02
CA THR A 579 28.12 2.43 -9.40
C THR A 579 26.84 1.70 -9.82
N ILE A 580 25.80 1.70 -8.97
CA ILE A 580 24.52 1.06 -9.30
C ILE A 580 23.75 1.99 -10.25
N SER A 581 23.42 1.49 -11.45
CA SER A 581 22.39 2.13 -12.28
C SER A 581 21.01 1.77 -11.73
N ILE A 582 20.24 2.81 -11.42
CA ILE A 582 18.85 2.74 -10.97
C ILE A 582 17.96 2.27 -12.12
N THR A 583 18.16 2.80 -13.33
CA THR A 583 17.40 2.38 -14.51
C THR A 583 17.60 0.89 -14.80
N GLU A 584 18.85 0.39 -14.78
CA GLU A 584 19.13 -1.03 -14.96
C GLU A 584 18.54 -1.88 -13.84
N ALA A 585 18.69 -1.46 -12.57
CA ALA A 585 18.12 -2.19 -11.44
C ALA A 585 16.58 -2.36 -11.55
N MET A 586 15.88 -1.29 -11.93
CA MET A 586 14.43 -1.31 -12.13
C MET A 586 14.02 -2.13 -13.37
N ARG A 587 14.84 -2.11 -14.43
CA ARG A 587 14.63 -2.92 -15.65
C ARG A 587 14.81 -4.40 -15.34
N ASP A 588 15.91 -4.77 -14.70
CA ASP A 588 16.22 -6.15 -14.29
C ASP A 588 15.14 -6.70 -13.35
N SER A 589 14.70 -5.90 -12.36
CA SER A 589 13.64 -6.28 -11.42
C SER A 589 12.29 -6.53 -12.13
N TRP A 590 11.99 -5.77 -13.19
CA TRP A 590 10.79 -6.00 -14.00
C TRP A 590 10.90 -7.26 -14.88
N ASP A 591 12.01 -7.39 -15.61
CA ASP A 591 12.22 -8.46 -16.59
C ASP A 591 12.29 -9.83 -15.91
N SER A 592 12.88 -9.89 -14.72
CA SER A 592 12.95 -11.09 -13.88
C SER A 592 11.69 -11.36 -13.03
N LYS A 593 10.63 -10.55 -13.16
CA LYS A 593 9.44 -10.58 -12.28
C LYS A 593 9.72 -10.28 -10.79
N GLY A 594 10.95 -9.92 -10.43
CA GLY A 594 11.34 -9.54 -9.08
C GLY A 594 10.53 -8.39 -8.48
N VAL A 595 10.06 -7.45 -9.29
CA VAL A 595 9.18 -6.35 -8.86
C VAL A 595 7.94 -6.87 -8.11
N TRP A 596 7.33 -7.95 -8.58
CA TRP A 596 6.14 -8.56 -7.98
C TRP A 596 6.48 -9.27 -6.69
N TYR A 597 7.65 -9.91 -6.63
CA TYR A 597 8.18 -10.50 -5.41
C TYR A 597 8.37 -9.42 -4.34
N TRP A 598 9.02 -8.30 -4.67
CA TRP A 598 9.23 -7.20 -3.73
C TRP A 598 7.92 -6.56 -3.27
N TYR A 599 6.93 -6.43 -4.17
CA TYR A 599 5.58 -6.03 -3.77
C TYR A 599 4.90 -7.06 -2.85
N CYS A 600 5.10 -8.37 -3.02
CA CYS A 600 4.62 -9.36 -2.06
C CYS A 600 5.20 -9.12 -0.65
N ILE A 601 6.48 -8.75 -0.55
CA ILE A 601 7.14 -8.47 0.73
C ILE A 601 6.56 -7.21 1.40
N SER A 602 6.34 -6.15 0.63
CA SER A 602 5.93 -4.84 1.15
C SER A 602 4.42 -4.66 1.30
N SER A 603 3.61 -5.50 0.64
CA SER A 603 2.16 -5.33 0.56
C SER A 603 1.43 -5.81 1.80
N ALA A 604 0.37 -5.07 2.15
CA ALA A 604 -0.56 -5.44 3.20
C ALA A 604 -1.63 -6.43 2.74
N ASN A 605 -1.89 -6.68 1.46
CA ASN A 605 -3.01 -7.54 1.03
C ASN A 605 -2.80 -8.23 -0.30
N ALA A 606 -2.01 -7.66 -1.20
CA ALA A 606 -1.88 -8.17 -2.56
C ALA A 606 -1.04 -9.47 -2.71
N MET A 607 -0.39 -9.97 -1.65
CA MET A 607 0.60 -11.07 -1.74
C MET A 607 0.11 -12.29 -2.54
N LEU A 608 -1.14 -12.73 -2.31
CA LEU A 608 -1.69 -13.91 -2.98
C LEU A 608 -1.91 -13.66 -4.46
N HIS A 609 -2.55 -12.54 -4.78
CA HIS A 609 -2.83 -12.11 -6.15
C HIS A 609 -1.54 -11.96 -6.95
N LEU A 610 -0.55 -11.26 -6.40
CA LEU A 610 0.72 -11.03 -7.09
C LEU A 610 1.50 -12.34 -7.33
N LEU A 611 1.49 -13.27 -6.36
CA LEU A 611 2.12 -14.56 -6.55
C LEU A 611 1.44 -15.37 -7.67
N VAL A 612 0.11 -15.47 -7.63
CA VAL A 612 -0.68 -16.28 -8.57
C VAL A 612 -0.65 -15.69 -9.98
N ASP A 613 -0.80 -14.38 -10.10
CA ASP A 613 -1.02 -13.70 -11.38
C ASP A 613 0.28 -13.32 -12.08
N HIS A 614 1.39 -13.14 -11.34
CA HIS A 614 2.64 -12.64 -11.92
C HIS A 614 3.87 -13.54 -11.74
N ILE A 615 3.94 -14.33 -10.67
CA ILE A 615 5.12 -15.17 -10.38
C ILE A 615 4.90 -16.62 -10.84
N CYS A 616 3.81 -17.27 -10.42
CA CYS A 616 3.52 -18.66 -10.79
C CYS A 616 3.50 -18.95 -12.31
N PRO A 617 2.98 -18.05 -13.18
CA PRO A 617 2.97 -18.27 -14.62
C PRO A 617 4.37 -18.40 -15.23
N GLU A 618 5.40 -17.77 -14.64
CA GLU A 618 6.79 -17.87 -15.09
C GLU A 618 7.33 -19.30 -15.00
N PHE A 619 6.88 -20.05 -13.98
CA PHE A 619 7.24 -21.45 -13.78
C PHE A 619 6.30 -22.43 -14.51
N SER A 620 5.36 -21.92 -15.32
CA SER A 620 4.28 -22.71 -15.92
C SER A 620 3.46 -23.48 -14.87
N VAL A 621 3.39 -22.94 -13.64
CA VAL A 621 2.68 -23.57 -12.51
C VAL A 621 1.29 -22.98 -12.40
N VAL A 622 0.29 -23.86 -12.27
CA VAL A 622 -1.04 -23.51 -11.81
C VAL A 622 -1.21 -24.08 -10.41
N LEU A 623 -1.41 -23.22 -9.41
CA LEU A 623 -1.67 -23.65 -8.04
C LEU A 623 -3.07 -24.29 -7.99
N LEU A 624 -3.08 -25.62 -7.97
CA LEU A 624 -4.28 -26.42 -7.73
C LEU A 624 -4.39 -26.71 -6.24
N SER A 625 -5.62 -26.81 -5.73
CA SER A 625 -5.91 -27.11 -4.32
C SER A 625 -5.12 -28.30 -3.74
N ARG A 626 -4.84 -29.34 -4.54
CA ARG A 626 -4.01 -30.48 -4.11
C ARG A 626 -2.55 -30.11 -3.82
N PHE A 627 -1.98 -29.18 -4.58
CA PHE A 627 -0.63 -28.67 -4.32
C PHE A 627 -0.60 -27.80 -3.08
N GLU A 628 -1.61 -26.95 -2.88
CA GLU A 628 -1.73 -26.11 -1.69
C GLU A 628 -1.84 -26.95 -0.41
N GLU A 629 -2.56 -28.07 -0.46
CA GLU A 629 -2.64 -29.00 0.68
C GLU A 629 -1.28 -29.60 1.06
N VAL A 630 -0.43 -29.91 0.07
CA VAL A 630 0.91 -30.46 0.32
C VAL A 630 1.87 -29.37 0.77
N LEU A 631 1.90 -28.22 0.08
CA LEU A 631 2.84 -27.13 0.34
C LEU A 631 2.57 -26.40 1.65
N SER A 632 1.30 -26.27 2.06
CA SER A 632 0.93 -25.71 3.36
C SER A 632 1.51 -26.51 4.53
N LYS A 633 1.68 -27.84 4.40
CA LYS A 633 2.30 -28.69 5.44
C LYS A 633 3.78 -28.39 5.66
N PHE A 634 4.46 -27.78 4.68
CA PHE A 634 5.86 -27.35 4.82
C PHE A 634 6.00 -25.97 5.49
N TRP A 635 4.90 -25.25 5.71
CA TRP A 635 4.93 -23.95 6.37
C TRP A 635 5.25 -24.08 7.88
N CYS A 636 4.59 -25.00 8.58
CA CYS A 636 4.92 -25.36 9.96
C CYS A 636 4.53 -26.81 10.31
N LYS A 637 5.16 -27.38 11.35
CA LYS A 637 4.97 -28.79 11.77
C LYS A 637 3.49 -29.16 12.06
N ASN A 638 2.71 -28.20 12.55
CA ASN A 638 1.33 -28.40 12.97
C ASN A 638 0.35 -27.63 12.07
N ALA A 639 0.64 -27.55 10.76
CA ALA A 639 -0.14 -26.74 9.81
C ALA A 639 -1.66 -26.98 9.91
N GLU A 640 -2.11 -28.23 10.02
CA GLU A 640 -3.53 -28.56 10.11
C GLU A 640 -4.19 -28.06 11.40
N GLU A 641 -3.48 -28.11 12.54
CA GLU A 641 -3.97 -27.53 13.79
C GLU A 641 -4.13 -26.01 13.67
N VAL A 642 -3.17 -25.35 12.98
CA VAL A 642 -3.26 -23.91 12.71
C VAL A 642 -4.46 -23.62 11.82
N VAL A 643 -4.69 -24.39 10.74
CA VAL A 643 -5.87 -24.21 9.87
C VAL A 643 -7.16 -24.29 10.69
N GLN A 644 -7.31 -25.32 11.51
CA GLN A 644 -8.49 -25.48 12.37
C GLN A 644 -8.65 -24.33 13.35
N GLN A 645 -7.55 -23.84 13.94
CA GLN A 645 -7.59 -22.71 14.85
C GLN A 645 -7.99 -21.41 14.12
N LYS A 646 -7.42 -21.14 12.94
CA LYS A 646 -7.72 -19.92 12.18
C LYS A 646 -9.17 -19.89 11.67
N VAL A 647 -9.74 -21.02 11.27
CA VAL A 647 -11.17 -21.12 10.92
C VAL A 647 -12.07 -20.83 12.14
N LYS A 648 -11.68 -21.31 13.33
CA LYS A 648 -12.39 -20.98 14.59
C LYS A 648 -12.30 -19.49 14.91
N ASP A 649 -11.12 -18.88 14.73
CA ASP A 649 -10.93 -17.44 14.93
C ASP A 649 -11.82 -16.63 13.98
N GLY A 650 -11.85 -16.99 12.69
CA GLY A 650 -12.69 -16.35 11.68
C GLY A 650 -14.19 -16.48 12.01
N THR A 651 -14.62 -17.65 12.48
CA THR A 651 -16.01 -17.85 12.95
C THR A 651 -16.33 -16.95 14.14
N LYS A 652 -15.43 -16.88 15.14
CA LYS A 652 -15.58 -16.00 16.30
C LYS A 652 -15.63 -14.53 15.89
N TYR A 653 -14.77 -14.12 14.96
CA TYR A 653 -14.75 -12.77 14.42
C TYR A 653 -16.07 -12.42 13.72
N LYS A 654 -16.60 -13.31 12.86
CA LYS A 654 -17.89 -13.10 12.18
C LYS A 654 -19.04 -12.93 13.18
N LYS A 655 -19.06 -13.71 14.26
CA LYS A 655 -20.04 -13.54 15.35
C LYS A 655 -19.94 -12.17 16.00
N GLU A 656 -18.73 -11.71 16.30
CA GLU A 656 -18.51 -10.37 16.85
C GLU A 656 -18.91 -9.29 15.85
N LEU A 657 -18.60 -9.46 14.57
CA LEU A 657 -18.99 -8.53 13.51
C LEU A 657 -20.52 -8.41 13.45
N ARG A 658 -21.26 -9.53 13.38
CA ARG A 658 -22.74 -9.53 13.42
C ARG A 658 -23.29 -8.79 14.63
N ARG A 659 -22.69 -9.03 15.82
CA ARG A 659 -23.07 -8.34 17.05
C ARG A 659 -22.91 -6.82 16.93
N ARG A 660 -21.88 -6.32 16.23
CA ARG A 660 -21.68 -4.88 15.98
C ARG A 660 -22.76 -4.30 15.07
N PHE A 661 -23.27 -5.08 14.11
CA PHE A 661 -24.38 -4.69 13.23
C PHE A 661 -25.77 -4.87 13.86
N GLY A 662 -25.86 -5.37 15.11
CA GLY A 662 -27.13 -5.65 15.78
C GLY A 662 -27.85 -6.90 15.26
N GLU A 663 -27.14 -7.78 14.55
CA GLU A 663 -27.67 -9.05 14.05
C GLU A 663 -27.51 -10.18 15.08
N SER A 664 -28.36 -11.22 14.98
CA SER A 664 -28.21 -12.43 15.81
C SER A 664 -26.85 -13.09 15.56
N ALA A 665 -26.13 -13.38 16.65
CA ALA A 665 -24.82 -14.02 16.58
C ALA A 665 -24.87 -15.50 16.16
N ASP A 666 -26.07 -16.11 16.16
CA ASP A 666 -26.31 -17.50 15.80
C ASP A 666 -27.19 -17.58 14.54
N ILE A 667 -26.62 -18.17 13.48
CA ILE A 667 -27.30 -18.69 12.28
C ILE A 667 -26.76 -20.11 12.07
#